data_AF-A0A6A6MPL0-F1
#
_entry.id   AF-A0A6A6MPL0-F1
#
_cell.length_a   1.000
_cell.length_b   1.000
_cell.length_c   1.000
_cell.angle_alpha   90.00
_cell.angle_beta   90.00
_cell.angle_gamma   90.00
#
_symmetry.space_group_name_H-M   'P 1'
#
loop_
_entity.id
_entity.type
_entity.pdbx_description
1 polymer ?
#
loop_
_entity_poly.entity_id
_entity_poly.type
_entity_poly.pdbx_seq_one_letter_code
_entity_poly.pdbx_strand_id
1 'polypeptide(L)'
;MWECVDFYPVAINGSQGLDTSANGPDIKHVLKASLDNTKVDYYALGTYDPVTDRWTPDNPKEDVGIGLRVDYGRYYASKTFYDQYKKRRILWGWINETDTEEDDLEKGWASVQTIPRAVLFDNKTGTNLLQWPVEEIESLRLNSTDFEEVLVEPGSVVPLDIGMAAQLDIFVEFETELISDSVVEEYGCSGGAVDRSSLGPFGILAIADQTLSELTPVFFRPVNSTDGTLKTYFCADETRSSKALDVFKQVYGSTVPVLEDEKLGMRVLVDHSIVESFAQGGRTVITSRIYPTEAIYGAARLFLFNNATSVNVKATLKIWELNSAFIHPSVSYEFRLSYITASPLGVPQQVIAVNGKFPGPVINATTNYVVIVNVWNDLDDENLLMTWPGIQMRRDSWEDGVLGTNCPIPLKQNYTYNFQPDGDIILLIGDWYTQNHTALRTALDSGKDLGMPDGVLINGKGPYRYNTTFVPDGIEYETIQVDPGKTYRLRVHNVGTSTSLNFRIQGHNLLLVETEGHYTSQQNFTSFDIHVGQSYSFLATMDQNATSDYYIVASARFVNESLWQRVTGVAVLHYSNSKGPVSGPLPEAPSDVYNQWAAMTQPRSIKQNTTASGARPNPQGSFHYGQINITETYILRILPPVTIDGKQRATLNGISFVNPDTPIRLADLHNVKGAYKLDFPDKPLDRPPRMDISVINATYKGFIEVVLQNNDTKMLSFHMDGYSFFVVGMDWGVWTEDKKSSYNNWDAISRCTVEVYPGGWTAVLVSLDNVGVWNLRVENLDRWYLGHETYMRIINPEENGETEMAPPDNVRYCGALQGLQKYTSKISNAILSLSSLFVTWLIIIFVASGRQLLLRYIHSWG
;
A
#
# COMPACT_ATOMS: atom_id res chain seq x y z
N MET A 1 16.64 -25.28 0.31
CA MET A 1 15.59 -24.96 -0.67
C MET A 1 16.05 -23.71 -1.42
N TRP A 2 15.78 -23.57 -2.72
CA TRP A 2 16.02 -22.30 -3.42
C TRP A 2 14.82 -21.40 -3.18
N GLU A 3 15.05 -20.17 -2.75
CA GLU A 3 14.03 -19.16 -2.52
C GLU A 3 14.43 -17.85 -3.22
N CYS A 4 13.44 -17.00 -3.52
CA CYS A 4 13.66 -15.70 -4.15
C CYS A 4 14.58 -15.71 -5.39
N VAL A 5 14.42 -16.70 -6.30
CA VAL A 5 15.21 -16.78 -7.55
C VAL A 5 14.96 -15.57 -8.43
N ASP A 6 16.00 -14.90 -8.89
CA ASP A 6 15.92 -13.71 -9.72
C ASP A 6 16.79 -13.86 -10.97
N PHE A 7 16.33 -13.28 -12.07
CA PHE A 7 17.00 -13.36 -13.35
C PHE A 7 16.87 -12.04 -14.10
N TYR A 8 18.00 -11.40 -14.39
CA TYR A 8 17.98 -10.06 -14.97
C TYR A 8 19.22 -9.71 -15.80
N PRO A 9 19.07 -8.82 -16.79
CA PRO A 9 20.18 -8.36 -17.60
C PRO A 9 20.98 -7.24 -16.92
N VAL A 10 22.28 -7.21 -17.23
CA VAL A 10 23.22 -6.15 -16.88
C VAL A 10 24.06 -5.78 -18.11
N ALA A 11 24.33 -4.49 -18.29
CA ALA A 11 25.10 -3.99 -19.42
C ALA A 11 26.60 -4.20 -19.19
N ILE A 12 27.33 -4.74 -20.18
CA ILE A 12 28.78 -4.93 -20.08
C ILE A 12 29.51 -3.58 -20.05
N ASN A 13 29.04 -2.61 -20.85
CA ASN A 13 29.64 -1.28 -21.01
C ASN A 13 28.64 -0.16 -20.71
N GLY A 14 27.97 -0.20 -19.55
CA GLY A 14 26.94 0.78 -19.19
C GLY A 14 26.91 1.12 -17.71
N SER A 15 26.48 2.35 -17.40
CA SER A 15 26.25 2.84 -16.04
C SER A 15 24.77 2.83 -15.63
N GLN A 16 23.90 2.32 -16.51
CA GLN A 16 22.45 2.25 -16.30
C GLN A 16 22.01 0.80 -16.10
N GLY A 17 20.96 0.63 -15.31
CA GLY A 17 20.23 -0.63 -15.23
C GLY A 17 19.50 -0.91 -16.54
N LEU A 18 19.21 -2.18 -16.78
CA LEU A 18 18.48 -2.62 -17.95
C LEU A 18 17.10 -3.13 -17.57
N ASP A 19 16.13 -2.87 -18.45
CA ASP A 19 14.81 -3.52 -18.39
C ASP A 19 14.97 -5.04 -18.46
N THR A 20 14.13 -5.80 -17.76
CA THR A 20 14.24 -7.26 -17.67
C THR A 20 14.13 -7.96 -19.03
N SER A 21 13.51 -7.32 -20.02
CA SER A 21 13.42 -7.82 -21.40
C SER A 21 14.67 -7.58 -22.26
N ALA A 22 15.65 -6.82 -21.78
CA ALA A 22 16.82 -6.45 -22.57
C ALA A 22 17.71 -7.67 -22.87
N ASN A 23 18.09 -7.84 -24.14
CA ASN A 23 18.99 -8.89 -24.60
C ASN A 23 19.82 -8.40 -25.79
N GLY A 24 21.03 -8.93 -25.96
CA GLY A 24 21.97 -8.52 -27.01
C GLY A 24 23.42 -8.89 -26.71
N PRO A 25 24.34 -8.63 -27.65
CA PRO A 25 25.75 -9.03 -27.52
C PRO A 25 26.51 -8.27 -26.42
N ASP A 26 26.05 -7.08 -26.03
CA ASP A 26 26.67 -6.25 -24.98
C ASP A 26 26.00 -6.41 -23.61
N ILE A 27 25.26 -7.51 -23.41
CA ILE A 27 24.45 -7.77 -22.22
C ILE A 27 24.85 -9.13 -21.62
N LYS A 28 25.08 -9.15 -20.30
CA LYS A 28 25.12 -10.38 -19.51
C LYS A 28 23.84 -10.54 -18.71
N HIS A 29 23.56 -11.75 -18.29
CA HIS A 29 22.42 -12.08 -17.45
C HIS A 29 22.91 -12.62 -16.11
N VAL A 30 22.36 -12.06 -15.03
CA VAL A 30 22.59 -12.51 -13.68
C VAL A 30 21.51 -13.54 -13.34
N LEU A 31 21.93 -14.73 -12.93
CA LEU A 31 21.07 -15.67 -12.23
C LEU A 31 21.39 -15.56 -10.74
N LYS A 32 20.37 -15.26 -9.94
CA LYS A 32 20.50 -15.04 -8.50
C LYS A 32 19.54 -15.96 -7.77
N ALA A 33 19.94 -16.51 -6.63
CA ALA A 33 19.04 -17.22 -5.75
C ALA A 33 19.42 -17.03 -4.28
N SER A 34 18.42 -17.09 -3.41
CA SER A 34 18.62 -17.24 -1.98
C SER A 34 18.49 -18.72 -1.61
N LEU A 35 19.24 -19.15 -0.59
CA LEU A 35 19.13 -20.50 -0.06
C LEU A 35 18.56 -20.46 1.36
N ASP A 36 17.32 -20.95 1.50
CA ASP A 36 16.57 -20.96 2.77
C ASP A 36 17.36 -21.62 3.92
N ASN A 37 18.05 -22.73 3.62
CA ASN A 37 18.77 -23.51 4.63
C ASN A 37 19.99 -22.77 5.20
N THR A 38 20.64 -21.91 4.40
CA THR A 38 21.86 -21.20 4.80
C THR A 38 21.61 -19.71 5.03
N LYS A 39 20.46 -19.18 4.60
CA LYS A 39 20.12 -17.75 4.59
C LYS A 39 21.20 -16.92 3.91
N VAL A 40 21.63 -17.37 2.73
CA VAL A 40 22.67 -16.70 1.92
C VAL A 40 22.18 -16.51 0.50
N ASP A 41 22.50 -15.34 -0.06
CA ASP A 41 22.21 -14.99 -1.44
C ASP A 41 23.42 -15.15 -2.35
N TYR A 42 23.26 -16.02 -3.36
CA TYR A 42 24.25 -16.31 -4.37
C TYR A 42 23.83 -15.74 -5.71
N TYR A 43 24.82 -15.40 -6.53
CA TYR A 43 24.61 -15.07 -7.93
C TYR A 43 25.69 -15.66 -8.83
N ALA A 44 25.35 -15.82 -10.10
CA ALA A 44 26.26 -16.18 -11.16
C ALA A 44 25.99 -15.32 -12.39
N LEU A 45 27.04 -15.08 -13.17
CA LEU A 45 26.99 -14.34 -14.42
C LEU A 45 27.01 -15.32 -15.59
N GLY A 46 26.27 -15.00 -16.65
CA GLY A 46 26.24 -15.81 -17.84
C GLY A 46 25.58 -15.12 -19.02
N THR A 47 25.45 -15.87 -20.10
CA THR A 47 24.79 -15.42 -21.34
C THR A 47 23.50 -16.19 -21.54
N TYR A 48 22.44 -15.49 -21.95
CA TYR A 48 21.12 -16.08 -22.20
C TYR A 48 20.77 -16.02 -23.68
N ASP A 49 20.51 -17.19 -24.27
CA ASP A 49 19.99 -17.30 -25.63
C ASP A 49 18.46 -17.48 -25.58
N PRO A 50 17.67 -16.49 -26.04
CA PRO A 50 16.21 -16.53 -25.99
C PRO A 50 15.61 -17.44 -27.08
N VAL A 51 16.39 -17.83 -28.10
CA VAL A 51 15.92 -18.72 -29.17
C VAL A 51 15.94 -20.17 -28.69
N THR A 52 16.98 -20.55 -27.94
CA THR A 52 17.12 -21.91 -27.39
C THR A 52 16.64 -22.03 -25.95
N ASP A 53 16.22 -20.93 -25.33
CA ASP A 53 15.82 -20.83 -23.92
C ASP A 53 16.90 -21.39 -22.98
N ARG A 54 18.15 -21.00 -23.25
CA ARG A 54 19.33 -21.54 -22.55
C ARG A 54 20.18 -20.44 -21.97
N TRP A 55 20.34 -20.48 -20.65
CA TRP A 55 21.37 -19.71 -19.94
C TRP A 55 22.65 -20.54 -19.80
N THR A 56 23.80 -19.91 -20.04
CA THR A 56 25.12 -20.54 -19.91
C THR A 56 25.99 -19.72 -18.95
N PRO A 57 26.43 -20.28 -17.81
CA PRO A 57 27.28 -19.57 -16.86
C PRO A 57 28.66 -19.27 -17.47
N ASP A 58 29.21 -18.11 -17.13
CA ASP A 58 30.59 -17.73 -17.49
C ASP A 58 31.61 -18.63 -16.80
N ASN A 59 31.35 -19.01 -15.55
CA ASN A 59 32.15 -19.96 -14.78
C ASN A 59 31.27 -21.10 -14.22
N PRO A 60 31.17 -22.24 -14.93
CA PRO A 60 30.35 -23.37 -14.47
C PRO A 60 30.77 -23.98 -13.13
N LYS A 61 31.99 -23.72 -12.64
CA LYS A 61 32.45 -24.19 -11.32
C LYS A 61 31.99 -23.29 -10.17
N GLU A 62 31.61 -22.05 -10.46
CA GLU A 62 31.16 -21.03 -9.51
C GLU A 62 29.74 -20.57 -9.88
N ASP A 63 28.86 -21.53 -10.12
CA ASP A 63 27.45 -21.26 -10.38
C ASP A 63 26.68 -20.95 -9.08
N VAL A 64 25.39 -20.62 -9.22
CA VAL A 64 24.50 -20.26 -8.11
C VAL A 64 24.46 -21.35 -7.04
N GLY A 65 24.69 -20.94 -5.79
CA GLY A 65 24.75 -21.80 -4.60
C GLY A 65 26.17 -22.25 -4.20
N ILE A 66 27.17 -21.99 -5.04
CA ILE A 66 28.60 -22.26 -4.76
C ILE A 66 29.45 -20.99 -4.94
N GLY A 67 29.15 -20.21 -5.98
CA GLY A 67 29.94 -19.08 -6.46
C GLY A 67 29.79 -17.79 -5.66
N LEU A 68 29.63 -16.68 -6.38
CA LEU A 68 29.64 -15.34 -5.80
C LEU A 68 28.41 -15.08 -4.94
N ARG A 69 28.59 -14.24 -3.92
CA ARG A 69 27.51 -13.84 -3.03
C ARG A 69 27.12 -12.41 -3.28
N VAL A 70 25.82 -12.14 -3.18
CA VAL A 70 25.30 -10.78 -3.19
C VAL A 70 25.82 -10.03 -1.96
N ASP A 71 25.93 -10.70 -0.82
CA ASP A 71 26.49 -10.13 0.39
C ASP A 71 27.15 -11.25 1.21
N TYR A 72 28.29 -10.94 1.83
CA TYR A 72 29.12 -11.90 2.54
C TYR A 72 28.87 -11.91 4.06
N GLY A 73 27.92 -11.10 4.55
CA GLY A 73 27.42 -11.09 5.92
C GLY A 73 26.05 -11.76 6.03
N ARG A 74 25.15 -11.12 6.79
CA ARG A 74 23.76 -11.55 7.03
C ARG A 74 22.82 -10.88 6.05
N TYR A 75 22.51 -11.60 4.98
CA TYR A 75 21.67 -11.07 3.91
C TYR A 75 21.05 -12.20 3.12
N TYR A 76 19.74 -12.17 3.00
CA TYR A 76 18.99 -13.21 2.32
C TYR A 76 17.72 -12.68 1.65
N ALA A 77 17.02 -13.59 0.96
CA ALA A 77 15.74 -13.37 0.31
C ALA A 77 15.69 -12.21 -0.70
N SER A 78 16.81 -11.72 -1.23
CA SER A 78 16.78 -10.49 -2.03
C SER A 78 16.11 -10.61 -3.41
N LYS A 79 15.66 -9.48 -3.95
CA LYS A 79 15.01 -9.36 -5.25
C LYS A 79 15.33 -8.05 -5.91
N THR A 80 15.43 -8.06 -7.24
CA THR A 80 15.59 -6.85 -8.03
C THR A 80 14.31 -6.42 -8.75
N PHE A 81 14.21 -5.13 -9.02
CA PHE A 81 13.27 -4.56 -9.99
C PHE A 81 13.97 -3.46 -10.79
N TYR A 82 13.38 -3.10 -11.94
CA TYR A 82 13.90 -2.05 -12.79
C TYR A 82 13.11 -0.75 -12.56
N ASP A 83 13.81 0.30 -12.14
CA ASP A 83 13.30 1.67 -12.06
C ASP A 83 13.45 2.33 -13.45
N GLN A 84 12.34 2.38 -14.19
CA GLN A 84 12.30 2.93 -15.55
C GLN A 84 12.55 4.44 -15.59
N TYR A 85 12.27 5.16 -14.50
CA TYR A 85 12.39 6.61 -14.45
C TYR A 85 13.86 7.02 -14.31
N LYS A 86 14.59 6.43 -13.35
CA LYS A 86 16.02 6.70 -13.16
C LYS A 86 16.93 5.73 -13.92
N LYS A 87 16.36 4.79 -14.67
CA LYS A 87 17.08 3.80 -15.49
C LYS A 87 18.12 3.02 -14.70
N ARG A 88 17.69 2.43 -13.58
CA ARG A 88 18.56 1.70 -12.66
C ARG A 88 17.88 0.43 -12.18
N ARG A 89 18.66 -0.58 -11.86
CA ARG A 89 18.18 -1.82 -11.24
C ARG A 89 18.38 -1.73 -9.75
N ILE A 90 17.30 -1.89 -9.00
CA ILE A 90 17.29 -1.77 -7.55
C ILE A 90 17.11 -3.15 -6.94
N LEU A 91 17.96 -3.48 -5.97
CA LEU A 91 18.00 -4.71 -5.20
C LEU A 91 17.54 -4.43 -3.77
N TRP A 92 16.55 -5.20 -3.30
CA TRP A 92 16.04 -5.19 -1.93
C TRP A 92 16.30 -6.54 -1.30
N GLY A 93 16.64 -6.58 -0.01
CA GLY A 93 16.84 -7.82 0.72
C GLY A 93 16.56 -7.68 2.22
N TRP A 94 16.74 -8.78 2.92
CA TRP A 94 16.46 -8.90 4.35
C TRP A 94 17.68 -9.38 5.10
N ILE A 95 17.77 -8.96 6.35
CA ILE A 95 18.76 -9.36 7.35
C ILE A 95 18.02 -10.23 8.35
N ASN A 96 18.52 -11.44 8.61
CA ASN A 96 17.96 -12.29 9.65
C ASN A 96 18.49 -11.89 11.03
N GLU A 97 17.68 -12.13 12.05
CA GLU A 97 18.02 -11.81 13.43
C GLU A 97 19.15 -12.71 13.99
N THR A 98 19.77 -12.27 15.09
CA THR A 98 20.89 -12.97 15.75
C THR A 98 20.59 -13.43 17.16
N ASP A 99 19.50 -12.96 17.75
CA ASP A 99 18.95 -13.45 19.02
C ASP A 99 18.04 -14.66 18.78
N THR A 100 17.24 -15.01 19.79
CA THR A 100 16.52 -16.28 19.80
C THR A 100 15.16 -16.19 19.08
N GLU A 101 14.66 -17.33 18.61
CA GLU A 101 13.32 -17.40 18.02
C GLU A 101 12.21 -17.00 19.01
N GLU A 102 12.44 -17.19 20.32
CA GLU A 102 11.52 -16.71 21.37
C GLU A 102 11.46 -15.17 21.38
N ASP A 103 12.60 -14.50 21.20
CA ASP A 103 12.69 -13.05 21.10
C ASP A 103 12.00 -12.55 19.82
N ASP A 104 12.14 -13.25 18.70
CA ASP A 104 11.45 -12.94 17.45
C ASP A 104 9.91 -12.97 17.63
N LEU A 105 9.41 -14.01 18.31
CA LEU A 105 7.99 -14.17 18.61
C LEU A 105 7.48 -13.07 19.56
N GLU A 106 8.26 -12.69 20.57
CA GLU A 106 7.90 -11.63 21.50
C GLU A 106 7.86 -10.25 20.83
N LYS A 107 8.83 -9.94 19.95
CA LYS A 107 8.86 -8.67 19.20
C LYS A 107 7.82 -8.62 18.08
N GLY A 108 7.42 -9.78 17.55
CA GLY A 108 6.48 -9.90 16.43
C GLY A 108 7.11 -9.72 15.05
N TRP A 109 8.45 -9.82 14.94
CA TRP A 109 9.19 -9.83 13.68
C TRP A 109 10.44 -10.70 13.78
N ALA A 110 10.93 -11.21 12.64
CA ALA A 110 12.08 -12.14 12.59
C ALA A 110 13.18 -11.71 11.59
N SER A 111 13.03 -10.54 10.98
CA SER A 111 14.00 -9.98 10.05
C SER A 111 13.81 -8.48 9.84
N VAL A 112 14.87 -7.82 9.38
CA VAL A 112 14.87 -6.38 9.07
C VAL A 112 15.24 -6.17 7.61
N GLN A 113 14.60 -5.21 6.95
CA GLN A 113 14.92 -4.88 5.56
C GLN A 113 16.24 -4.09 5.48
N THR A 114 17.12 -4.44 4.54
CA THR A 114 18.32 -3.64 4.25
C THR A 114 18.01 -2.35 3.51
N ILE A 115 18.96 -1.42 3.49
CA ILE A 115 18.94 -0.30 2.56
C ILE A 115 18.92 -0.83 1.10
N PRO A 116 18.03 -0.29 0.23
CA PRO A 116 18.04 -0.63 -1.18
C PRO A 116 19.37 -0.32 -1.88
N ARG A 117 19.78 -1.19 -2.81
CA ARG A 117 21.05 -1.07 -3.53
C ARG A 117 20.82 -0.96 -5.04
N ALA A 118 21.51 -0.05 -5.72
CA ALA A 118 21.65 -0.10 -7.16
C ALA A 118 22.63 -1.21 -7.56
N VAL A 119 22.31 -1.96 -8.61
CA VAL A 119 23.14 -3.07 -9.12
C VAL A 119 23.62 -2.79 -10.53
N LEU A 120 24.93 -2.92 -10.75
CA LEU A 120 25.58 -2.80 -12.04
C LEU A 120 26.57 -3.96 -12.26
N PHE A 121 26.95 -4.17 -13.52
CA PHE A 121 28.07 -5.05 -13.84
C PHE A 121 29.40 -4.32 -13.59
N ASP A 122 30.34 -4.99 -12.94
CA ASP A 122 31.69 -4.46 -12.78
C ASP A 122 32.48 -4.66 -14.06
N ASN A 123 32.44 -3.66 -14.94
CA ASN A 123 33.16 -3.68 -16.20
C ASN A 123 34.69 -3.66 -16.05
N LYS A 124 35.21 -3.28 -14.88
CA LYS A 124 36.66 -3.24 -14.64
C LYS A 124 37.23 -4.62 -14.36
N THR A 125 36.53 -5.41 -13.53
CA THR A 125 36.95 -6.80 -13.23
C THR A 125 36.37 -7.80 -14.23
N GLY A 126 35.19 -7.52 -14.78
CA GLY A 126 34.46 -8.41 -15.68
C GLY A 126 33.83 -9.63 -15.00
N THR A 127 33.97 -9.74 -13.67
CA THR A 127 33.62 -10.93 -12.88
C THR A 127 32.63 -10.65 -11.75
N ASN A 128 32.39 -9.38 -11.41
CA ASN A 128 31.61 -9.00 -10.24
C ASN A 128 30.37 -8.18 -10.59
N LEU A 129 29.43 -8.12 -9.66
CA LEU A 129 28.42 -7.07 -9.62
C LEU A 129 28.89 -5.96 -8.68
N LEU A 130 28.63 -4.72 -9.07
CA LEU A 130 28.74 -3.57 -8.18
C LEU A 130 27.40 -3.36 -7.50
N GLN A 131 27.42 -3.24 -6.18
CA GLN A 131 26.26 -2.93 -5.37
C GLN A 131 26.51 -1.65 -4.59
N TRP A 132 25.64 -0.66 -4.76
CA TRP A 132 25.82 0.64 -4.13
C TRP A 132 24.52 1.11 -3.49
N PRO A 133 24.54 1.68 -2.27
CA PRO A 133 23.33 2.27 -1.68
C PRO A 133 22.67 3.26 -2.64
N VAL A 134 21.33 3.25 -2.68
CA VAL A 134 20.59 4.18 -3.52
C VAL A 134 20.84 5.63 -3.12
N GLU A 135 20.89 6.53 -4.10
CA GLU A 135 21.17 7.96 -3.90
C GLU A 135 20.16 8.66 -2.97
N GLU A 136 18.96 8.12 -2.81
CA GLU A 136 17.94 8.63 -1.90
C GLU A 136 18.41 8.69 -0.45
N ILE A 137 19.30 7.78 -0.03
CA ILE A 137 19.89 7.78 1.32
C ILE A 137 20.68 9.07 1.58
N GLU A 138 21.24 9.68 0.53
CA GLU A 138 22.02 10.91 0.68
C GLU A 138 21.17 12.09 1.14
N SER A 139 19.85 12.06 0.92
CA SER A 139 18.91 13.06 1.42
C SER A 139 18.75 13.04 2.94
N LEU A 140 19.16 11.96 3.61
CA LEU A 140 19.16 11.82 5.06
C LEU A 140 20.42 12.39 5.71
N ARG A 141 21.45 12.74 4.92
CA ARG A 141 22.69 13.32 5.45
C ARG A 141 22.40 14.67 6.12
N LEU A 142 22.89 14.80 7.35
CA LEU A 142 22.87 16.02 8.13
C LEU A 142 24.26 16.70 8.04
N ASN A 143 24.93 16.82 9.17
CA ASN A 143 26.22 17.46 9.31
C ASN A 143 27.32 16.52 8.80
N SER A 144 28.38 17.08 8.19
CA SER A 144 29.55 16.31 7.78
C SER A 144 30.80 16.68 8.57
N THR A 145 31.68 15.70 8.80
CA THR A 145 33.03 15.89 9.34
C THR A 145 34.03 15.23 8.40
N ASP A 146 35.07 15.97 8.03
CA ASP A 146 36.12 15.54 7.11
C ASP A 146 37.45 15.35 7.90
N PHE A 147 38.16 14.26 7.61
CA PHE A 147 39.48 13.95 8.18
C PHE A 147 40.45 13.65 7.04
N GLU A 148 41.57 14.39 6.96
CA GLU A 148 42.54 14.24 5.88
C GLU A 148 43.85 13.63 6.39
N GLU A 149 44.34 12.59 5.69
CA GLU A 149 45.62 11.93 5.95
C GLU A 149 45.90 11.59 7.43
N VAL A 150 44.91 11.06 8.15
CA VAL A 150 45.07 10.62 9.54
C VAL A 150 46.05 9.45 9.58
N LEU A 151 47.18 9.66 10.25
CA LEU A 151 48.20 8.63 10.44
C LEU A 151 47.77 7.67 11.56
N VAL A 152 47.71 6.38 11.25
CA VAL A 152 47.40 5.29 12.18
C VAL A 152 48.62 4.36 12.25
N GLU A 153 49.40 4.51 13.32
CA GLU A 153 50.64 3.76 13.55
C GLU A 153 50.38 2.27 13.83
N PRO A 154 51.35 1.37 13.56
CA PRO A 154 51.26 -0.06 13.89
C PRO A 154 50.81 -0.33 15.33
N GLY A 155 49.71 -1.05 15.49
CA GLY A 155 49.13 -1.41 16.79
C GLY A 155 48.36 -0.31 17.50
N SER A 156 48.06 0.80 16.84
CA SER A 156 47.35 1.93 17.43
C SER A 156 45.86 1.93 17.10
N VAL A 157 45.10 2.63 17.95
CA VAL A 157 43.70 2.96 17.75
C VAL A 157 43.56 4.48 17.90
N VAL A 158 42.95 5.14 16.93
CA VAL A 158 42.81 6.60 16.89
C VAL A 158 41.32 6.96 16.97
N PRO A 159 40.87 7.67 18.02
CA PRO A 159 39.47 8.12 18.13
C PRO A 159 39.15 9.20 17.10
N LEU A 160 37.94 9.15 16.53
CA LEU A 160 37.40 10.19 15.67
C LEU A 160 36.32 10.96 16.43
N ASP A 161 36.55 12.26 16.66
CA ASP A 161 35.62 13.12 17.40
C ASP A 161 34.52 13.66 16.45
N ILE A 162 33.40 12.94 16.39
CA ILE A 162 32.28 13.21 15.47
C ILE A 162 30.91 13.31 16.18
N GLY A 163 30.90 13.40 17.52
CA GLY A 163 29.66 13.39 18.29
C GLY A 163 29.02 12.00 18.41
N MET A 164 27.75 11.86 18.00
CA MET A 164 26.97 10.62 18.15
C MET A 164 27.26 9.66 16.98
N ALA A 165 27.83 8.48 17.27
CA ALA A 165 28.26 7.54 16.24
C ALA A 165 27.31 6.34 16.03
N ALA A 166 26.02 6.51 16.36
CA ALA A 166 25.03 5.44 16.24
C ALA A 166 24.31 5.40 14.88
N GLN A 167 24.33 6.50 14.12
CA GLN A 167 23.70 6.60 12.79
C GLN A 167 24.57 7.42 11.84
N LEU A 168 25.29 6.75 10.93
CA LEU A 168 26.35 7.39 10.13
C LEU A 168 26.37 6.89 8.68
N ASP A 169 26.79 7.76 7.76
CA ASP A 169 27.31 7.41 6.44
C ASP A 169 28.80 7.76 6.39
N ILE A 170 29.66 6.74 6.28
CA ILE A 170 31.11 6.87 6.38
C ILE A 170 31.72 6.52 5.03
N PHE A 171 32.55 7.40 4.49
CA PHE A 171 33.47 7.08 3.41
C PHE A 171 34.89 7.13 3.94
N VAL A 172 35.70 6.13 3.62
CA VAL A 172 37.12 6.10 3.98
C VAL A 172 37.96 5.49 2.87
N GLU A 173 39.11 6.12 2.63
CA GLU A 173 40.20 5.60 1.79
C GLU A 173 41.45 5.40 2.66
N PHE A 174 42.13 4.28 2.45
CA PHE A 174 43.38 3.93 3.12
C PHE A 174 44.53 3.85 2.13
N GLU A 175 45.68 4.37 2.56
CA GLU A 175 46.97 4.26 1.89
C GLU A 175 47.97 3.57 2.83
N THR A 176 48.68 2.57 2.31
CA THR A 176 49.70 1.82 3.05
C THR A 176 51.08 2.03 2.44
N GLU A 177 52.11 2.10 3.28
CA GLU A 177 53.50 2.09 2.80
C GLU A 177 53.81 0.71 2.16
N LEU A 178 54.25 0.68 0.89
CA LEU A 178 54.59 -0.56 0.16
C LEU A 178 55.77 -1.27 0.84
N ILE A 179 55.56 -2.51 1.32
CA ILE A 179 56.65 -3.37 1.82
C ILE A 179 56.80 -4.58 0.91
N SER A 180 58.02 -4.79 0.38
CA SER A 180 58.38 -5.86 -0.55
C SER A 180 58.76 -7.20 0.10
N ASP A 181 58.91 -7.24 1.42
CA ASP A 181 59.43 -8.41 2.16
C ASP A 181 58.51 -8.78 3.35
N SER A 182 57.31 -9.31 3.07
CA SER A 182 56.44 -9.90 4.10
C SER A 182 56.31 -11.42 3.98
N VAL A 183 56.26 -12.06 5.15
CA VAL A 183 56.11 -13.51 5.33
C VAL A 183 54.78 -13.98 4.72
N VAL A 184 54.79 -15.16 4.09
CA VAL A 184 53.55 -15.78 3.57
C VAL A 184 52.67 -16.13 4.75
N GLU A 185 51.46 -15.58 4.77
CA GLU A 185 50.43 -15.82 5.78
C GLU A 185 49.20 -16.44 5.10
N GLU A 186 48.56 -17.43 5.72
CA GLU A 186 47.53 -18.26 5.06
C GLU A 186 46.10 -17.99 5.58
N TYR A 187 45.94 -17.09 6.55
CA TYR A 187 44.65 -16.86 7.22
C TYR A 187 43.96 -15.58 6.71
N GLY A 188 42.74 -15.73 6.17
CA GLY A 188 41.89 -14.63 5.71
C GLY A 188 41.20 -13.89 6.86
N CYS A 189 39.87 -13.82 6.87
CA CYS A 189 39.13 -13.12 7.94
C CYS A 189 39.08 -13.89 9.27
N SER A 190 39.42 -15.18 9.31
CA SER A 190 39.19 -16.08 10.46
C SER A 190 39.82 -15.63 11.79
N GLY A 191 40.93 -14.88 11.74
CA GLY A 191 41.58 -14.34 12.94
C GLY A 191 40.86 -13.13 13.59
N GLY A 192 39.77 -12.64 12.99
CA GLY A 192 39.09 -11.43 13.47
C GLY A 192 39.97 -10.18 13.38
N ALA A 193 39.58 -9.08 14.02
CA ALA A 193 40.33 -7.83 13.97
C ALA A 193 41.56 -7.79 14.89
N VAL A 194 41.65 -8.69 15.87
CA VAL A 194 42.71 -8.70 16.90
C VAL A 194 43.98 -9.44 16.46
N ASP A 195 43.87 -10.31 15.46
CA ASP A 195 44.99 -11.09 14.95
C ASP A 195 45.87 -10.24 14.02
N ARG A 196 47.07 -9.92 14.52
CA ARG A 196 48.00 -8.98 13.90
C ARG A 196 48.82 -9.67 12.81
N SER A 197 48.98 -8.99 11.68
CA SER A 197 49.82 -9.41 10.57
C SER A 197 50.83 -8.34 10.15
N SER A 198 51.71 -8.70 9.21
CA SER A 198 52.66 -7.75 8.63
C SER A 198 52.01 -6.49 8.04
N LEU A 199 50.86 -6.65 7.37
CA LEU A 199 50.18 -5.60 6.60
C LEU A 199 48.83 -5.17 7.17
N GLY A 200 48.34 -5.76 8.27
CA GLY A 200 47.04 -5.42 8.84
C GLY A 200 46.65 -6.32 10.01
N PRO A 201 45.35 -6.51 10.27
CA PRO A 201 44.21 -5.79 9.67
C PRO A 201 44.21 -4.30 10.06
N PHE A 202 43.60 -3.46 9.22
CA PHE A 202 43.35 -2.05 9.51
C PHE A 202 41.99 -1.62 8.96
N GLY A 203 41.35 -0.66 9.63
CA GLY A 203 40.00 -0.25 9.27
C GLY A 203 39.36 0.66 10.30
N ILE A 204 38.03 0.56 10.42
CA ILE A 204 37.23 1.32 11.38
C ILE A 204 36.68 0.40 12.48
N LEU A 205 36.44 0.97 13.66
CA LEU A 205 35.67 0.36 14.74
C LEU A 205 34.34 1.11 14.86
N ALA A 206 33.29 0.55 14.25
CA ALA A 206 31.94 1.10 14.29
C ALA A 206 31.18 0.59 15.52
N ILE A 207 30.21 1.37 16.01
CA ILE A 207 29.41 1.05 17.22
C ILE A 207 30.33 0.56 18.34
N ALA A 208 31.31 1.40 18.69
CA ALA A 208 32.29 1.10 19.73
C ALA A 208 31.99 1.92 20.98
N ASP A 209 32.15 1.34 22.16
CA ASP A 209 32.09 2.10 23.40
C ASP A 209 33.44 2.77 23.70
N GLN A 210 33.45 3.78 24.57
CA GLN A 210 34.65 4.56 24.90
C GLN A 210 35.82 3.70 25.42
N THR A 211 35.52 2.57 26.08
CA THR A 211 36.52 1.67 26.65
C THR A 211 36.99 0.59 25.67
N LEU A 212 36.43 0.58 24.44
CA LEU A 212 36.67 -0.45 23.44
C LEU A 212 36.40 -1.86 23.99
N SER A 213 35.43 -2.00 24.89
CA SER A 213 34.99 -3.28 25.44
C SER A 213 34.00 -3.98 24.51
N GLU A 214 33.18 -3.20 23.80
CA GLU A 214 32.18 -3.55 22.80
C GLU A 214 32.45 -2.71 21.54
N LEU A 215 32.55 -3.35 20.38
CA LEU A 215 32.92 -2.73 19.10
C LEU A 215 32.69 -3.68 17.93
N THR A 216 32.44 -3.11 16.74
CA THR A 216 32.25 -3.84 15.48
C THR A 216 33.29 -3.38 14.45
N PRO A 217 34.42 -4.08 14.31
CA PRO A 217 35.44 -3.78 13.32
C PRO A 217 34.97 -4.07 11.90
N VAL A 218 35.24 -3.15 10.98
CA VAL A 218 35.13 -3.33 9.53
C VAL A 218 36.48 -2.97 8.93
N PHE A 219 37.11 -3.91 8.22
CA PHE A 219 38.54 -3.78 7.92
C PHE A 219 38.99 -4.48 6.64
N PHE A 220 40.12 -3.99 6.14
CA PHE A 220 40.92 -4.67 5.13
C PHE A 220 42.03 -5.49 5.79
N ARG A 221 42.31 -6.65 5.22
CA ARG A 221 43.47 -7.48 5.55
C ARG A 221 44.18 -7.89 4.26
N PRO A 222 45.23 -7.16 3.84
CA PRO A 222 46.12 -7.59 2.78
C PRO A 222 46.99 -8.76 3.26
N VAL A 223 47.12 -9.80 2.44
CA VAL A 223 47.86 -11.03 2.73
C VAL A 223 48.68 -11.44 1.52
N ASN A 224 49.96 -11.75 1.72
CA ASN A 224 50.78 -12.34 0.66
C ASN A 224 50.41 -13.81 0.47
N SER A 225 49.87 -14.11 -0.71
CA SER A 225 49.51 -15.46 -1.12
C SER A 225 50.75 -16.29 -1.48
N THR A 226 50.62 -17.62 -1.39
CA THR A 226 51.68 -18.59 -1.70
C THR A 226 52.18 -18.52 -3.14
N ASP A 227 51.39 -17.96 -4.05
CA ASP A 227 51.72 -17.68 -5.45
C ASP A 227 52.48 -16.36 -5.66
N GLY A 228 52.80 -15.63 -4.58
CA GLY A 228 53.51 -14.35 -4.62
C GLY A 228 52.62 -13.15 -4.97
N THR A 229 51.29 -13.34 -5.05
CA THR A 229 50.34 -12.24 -5.27
C THR A 229 49.81 -11.67 -3.95
N LEU A 230 49.54 -10.37 -3.90
CA LEU A 230 48.88 -9.75 -2.76
C LEU A 230 47.36 -9.96 -2.89
N LYS A 231 46.77 -10.69 -1.94
CA LYS A 231 45.31 -10.86 -1.84
C LYS A 231 44.76 -9.97 -0.73
N THR A 232 43.73 -9.20 -1.04
CA THR A 232 43.05 -8.35 -0.05
C THR A 232 41.76 -9.01 0.39
N TYR A 233 41.59 -9.17 1.70
CA TYR A 233 40.33 -9.57 2.31
C TYR A 233 39.60 -8.35 2.85
N PHE A 234 38.28 -8.33 2.70
CA PHE A 234 37.39 -7.40 3.37
C PHE A 234 36.55 -8.16 4.38
N CYS A 235 36.52 -7.69 5.62
CA CYS A 235 35.97 -8.43 6.75
C CYS A 235 35.15 -7.53 7.68
N ALA A 236 34.16 -8.12 8.35
CA ALA A 236 33.46 -7.54 9.48
C ALA A 236 33.50 -8.52 10.66
N ASP A 237 33.84 -8.04 11.85
CA ASP A 237 34.03 -8.87 13.04
C ASP A 237 32.95 -8.58 14.11
N GLU A 238 31.95 -9.46 14.22
CA GLU A 238 30.88 -9.29 15.19
C GLU A 238 31.22 -9.88 16.57
N THR A 239 32.38 -10.51 16.75
CA THR A 239 32.69 -11.28 17.97
C THR A 239 32.65 -10.47 19.25
N ARG A 240 32.80 -9.13 19.13
CA ARG A 240 32.78 -8.18 20.24
C ARG A 240 31.69 -7.09 20.07
N SER A 241 30.72 -7.28 19.18
CA SER A 241 29.68 -6.30 18.89
C SER A 241 28.62 -6.15 19.98
N SER A 242 28.59 -7.07 20.96
CA SER A 242 27.63 -7.09 22.06
C SER A 242 28.19 -7.79 23.30
N LYS A 243 27.73 -7.43 24.51
CA LYS A 243 27.93 -8.21 25.74
C LYS A 243 26.86 -9.27 25.99
N ALA A 244 25.74 -9.23 25.27
CA ALA A 244 24.67 -10.21 25.39
C ALA A 244 25.19 -11.62 25.06
N LEU A 245 24.74 -12.64 25.80
CA LEU A 245 25.25 -14.02 25.70
C LEU A 245 24.44 -14.89 24.73
N ASP A 246 23.21 -14.46 24.47
CA ASP A 246 22.15 -15.08 23.67
C ASP A 246 22.13 -14.60 22.22
N VAL A 247 23.01 -13.67 21.84
CA VAL A 247 23.15 -13.22 20.46
C VAL A 247 24.31 -13.92 19.76
N PHE A 248 24.05 -14.47 18.58
CA PHE A 248 25.06 -15.11 17.75
C PHE A 248 26.03 -14.06 17.18
N LYS A 249 27.33 -14.37 17.23
CA LYS A 249 28.42 -13.48 16.77
C LYS A 249 29.45 -14.28 15.97
N GLN A 250 29.87 -13.76 14.83
CA GLN A 250 30.89 -14.40 14.00
C GLN A 250 31.72 -13.35 13.22
N VAL A 251 32.88 -13.76 12.71
CA VAL A 251 33.62 -12.99 11.72
C VAL A 251 33.16 -13.35 10.31
N TYR A 252 32.73 -12.34 9.56
CA TYR A 252 32.37 -12.44 8.15
C TYR A 252 33.46 -11.87 7.25
N GLY A 253 33.52 -12.34 6.01
CA GLY A 253 34.32 -11.70 4.97
C GLY A 253 34.76 -12.62 3.84
N SER A 254 35.39 -12.01 2.85
CA SER A 254 35.84 -12.66 1.62
C SER A 254 36.96 -11.84 0.96
N THR A 255 37.60 -12.41 -0.05
CA THR A 255 38.52 -11.67 -0.91
C THR A 255 37.76 -10.59 -1.68
N VAL A 256 38.37 -9.41 -1.79
CA VAL A 256 37.88 -8.30 -2.62
C VAL A 256 38.93 -7.97 -3.70
N PRO A 257 38.54 -7.91 -4.99
CA PRO A 257 39.46 -7.46 -6.04
C PRO A 257 39.82 -5.98 -5.89
N VAL A 258 41.13 -5.70 -5.84
CA VAL A 258 41.73 -4.35 -5.82
C VAL A 258 42.64 -4.22 -7.04
N LEU A 259 42.41 -3.20 -7.87
CA LEU A 259 43.21 -2.97 -9.08
C LEU A 259 44.47 -2.14 -8.77
N GLU A 260 45.48 -2.18 -9.63
CA GLU A 260 46.80 -1.55 -9.39
C GLU A 260 46.73 -0.03 -9.14
N ASP A 261 45.71 0.65 -9.69
CA ASP A 261 45.48 2.10 -9.57
C ASP A 261 44.45 2.48 -8.48
N GLU A 262 43.95 1.51 -7.73
CA GLU A 262 42.92 1.73 -6.70
C GLU A 262 43.52 1.81 -5.30
N LYS A 263 43.09 2.83 -4.54
CA LYS A 263 43.24 2.84 -3.09
C LYS A 263 42.27 1.85 -2.45
N LEU A 264 42.55 1.49 -1.19
CA LEU A 264 41.65 0.67 -0.39
C LEU A 264 40.52 1.54 0.15
N GLY A 265 39.36 1.46 -0.49
CA GLY A 265 38.20 2.31 -0.20
C GLY A 265 37.00 1.51 0.29
N MET A 266 36.31 2.04 1.31
CA MET A 266 35.01 1.51 1.72
C MET A 266 34.01 2.63 2.02
N ARG A 267 32.73 2.33 1.82
CA ARG A 267 31.59 3.08 2.38
C ARG A 267 30.91 2.23 3.43
N VAL A 268 30.59 2.79 4.59
CA VAL A 268 29.91 2.08 5.69
C VAL A 268 28.71 2.88 6.16
N LEU A 269 27.54 2.26 6.12
CA LEU A 269 26.30 2.79 6.67
C LEU A 269 26.07 2.13 8.03
N VAL A 270 25.91 2.95 9.06
CA VAL A 270 25.69 2.53 10.44
C VAL A 270 24.29 2.99 10.85
N ASP A 271 23.48 2.08 11.39
CA ASP A 271 22.18 2.39 11.95
C ASP A 271 21.90 1.52 13.18
N HIS A 272 22.21 2.03 14.38
CA HIS A 272 22.00 1.50 15.74
C HIS A 272 22.39 0.04 16.04
N SER A 273 21.97 -0.89 15.19
CA SER A 273 22.04 -2.34 15.29
C SER A 273 22.33 -3.00 13.92
N ILE A 274 22.61 -2.21 12.88
CA ILE A 274 22.96 -2.66 11.53
C ILE A 274 24.20 -1.91 11.04
N VAL A 275 25.15 -2.64 10.44
CA VAL A 275 26.32 -2.08 9.77
C VAL A 275 26.42 -2.66 8.35
N GLU A 276 26.11 -1.85 7.33
CA GLU A 276 26.22 -2.23 5.92
C GLU A 276 27.50 -1.66 5.32
N SER A 277 28.42 -2.53 4.89
CA SER A 277 29.77 -2.15 4.49
C SER A 277 30.06 -2.53 3.04
N PHE A 278 30.49 -1.56 2.23
CA PHE A 278 30.69 -1.66 0.78
C PHE A 278 32.14 -1.38 0.42
N ALA A 279 32.91 -2.41 0.08
CA ALA A 279 34.33 -2.29 -0.28
C ALA A 279 34.54 -2.14 -1.80
N GLN A 280 35.58 -1.39 -2.17
CA GLN A 280 36.01 -1.16 -3.57
C GLN A 280 34.84 -0.80 -4.51
N GLY A 281 34.04 0.19 -4.13
CA GLY A 281 32.89 0.62 -4.94
C GLY A 281 31.73 -0.38 -4.97
N GLY A 282 31.65 -1.30 -3.99
CA GLY A 282 30.55 -2.26 -3.88
C GLY A 282 30.80 -3.62 -4.52
N ARG A 283 32.06 -3.95 -4.85
CA ARG A 283 32.44 -5.29 -5.35
C ARG A 283 32.27 -6.38 -4.30
N THR A 284 32.48 -6.03 -3.04
CA THR A 284 32.26 -6.90 -1.89
C THR A 284 31.46 -6.11 -0.87
N VAL A 285 30.32 -6.69 -0.46
CA VAL A 285 29.42 -6.09 0.51
C VAL A 285 29.27 -7.04 1.69
N ILE A 286 29.26 -6.49 2.90
CA ILE A 286 29.05 -7.23 4.14
C ILE A 286 28.02 -6.47 4.98
N THR A 287 26.89 -7.11 5.26
CA THR A 287 25.88 -6.60 6.19
C THR A 287 25.98 -7.32 7.52
N SER A 288 26.11 -6.56 8.61
CA SER A 288 26.19 -7.08 9.97
C SER A 288 24.93 -6.72 10.76
N ARG A 289 24.39 -7.68 11.51
CA ARG A 289 23.27 -7.49 12.44
C ARG A 289 23.78 -7.65 13.86
N ILE A 290 23.73 -6.58 14.64
CA ILE A 290 24.38 -6.51 15.94
C ILE A 290 23.44 -5.96 17.01
N TYR A 291 23.70 -6.32 18.27
CA TYR A 291 22.87 -5.95 19.42
C TYR A 291 23.73 -5.30 20.52
N PRO A 292 24.25 -4.08 20.28
CA PRO A 292 25.10 -3.41 21.24
C PRO A 292 24.36 -3.20 22.57
N THR A 293 25.08 -3.39 23.68
CA THR A 293 24.54 -3.23 25.04
C THR A 293 25.15 -2.02 25.76
N GLU A 294 26.35 -1.62 25.36
CA GLU A 294 27.08 -0.49 25.95
C GLU A 294 27.27 0.65 24.94
N ALA A 295 27.53 0.32 23.67
CA ALA A 295 27.72 1.28 22.60
C ALA A 295 26.38 1.79 22.00
N ILE A 296 25.41 2.12 22.85
CA ILE A 296 24.06 2.53 22.46
C ILE A 296 23.92 4.06 22.38
N TYR A 297 23.24 4.54 21.34
CA TYR A 297 22.89 5.95 21.17
C TYR A 297 24.10 6.90 21.36
N GLY A 298 24.03 7.81 22.34
CA GLY A 298 25.07 8.79 22.63
C GLY A 298 26.35 8.20 23.23
N ALA A 299 26.39 6.91 23.57
CA ALA A 299 27.59 6.21 24.02
C ALA A 299 28.43 5.65 22.86
N ALA A 300 27.83 5.49 21.67
CA ALA A 300 28.53 5.01 20.49
C ALA A 300 29.63 5.99 20.06
N ARG A 301 30.80 5.44 19.73
CA ARG A 301 32.00 6.14 19.22
C ARG A 301 32.47 5.46 17.94
N LEU A 302 33.34 6.17 17.20
CA LEU A 302 34.00 5.69 16.00
C LEU A 302 35.52 5.83 16.18
N PHE A 303 36.26 4.81 15.77
CA PHE A 303 37.73 4.82 15.80
C PHE A 303 38.31 4.30 14.49
N LEU A 304 39.52 4.73 14.18
CA LEU A 304 40.41 4.03 13.25
C LEU A 304 41.28 3.06 14.04
N PHE A 305 41.65 1.93 13.43
CA PHE A 305 42.65 1.04 14.02
C PHE A 305 43.60 0.50 12.95
N ASN A 306 44.82 0.20 13.38
CA ASN A 306 45.81 -0.48 12.58
C ASN A 306 46.50 -1.53 13.45
N ASN A 307 46.23 -2.81 13.19
CA ASN A 307 46.86 -3.93 13.87
C ASN A 307 48.03 -4.54 13.11
N ALA A 308 48.54 -3.86 12.07
CA ALA A 308 49.76 -4.26 11.41
C ALA A 308 50.96 -4.25 12.37
N THR A 309 51.98 -5.06 12.09
CA THR A 309 53.22 -5.09 12.89
C THR A 309 54.28 -4.10 12.40
N SER A 310 54.22 -3.68 11.13
CA SER A 310 55.32 -2.95 10.50
C SER A 310 54.93 -1.82 9.55
N VAL A 311 53.64 -1.65 9.20
CA VAL A 311 53.20 -0.60 8.26
C VAL A 311 52.37 0.47 8.95
N ASN A 312 52.67 1.73 8.64
CA ASN A 312 51.74 2.83 8.89
C ASN A 312 50.61 2.79 7.86
N VAL A 313 49.44 3.23 8.29
CA VAL A 313 48.27 3.42 7.43
C VAL A 313 47.86 4.87 7.51
N LYS A 314 47.71 5.53 6.37
CA LYS A 314 47.06 6.84 6.27
C LYS A 314 45.61 6.66 5.88
N ALA A 315 44.70 7.32 6.59
CA ALA A 315 43.28 7.26 6.30
C ALA A 315 42.71 8.65 6.01
N THR A 316 41.94 8.77 4.93
CA THR A 316 41.18 9.98 4.59
C THR A 316 39.70 9.62 4.65
N LEU A 317 38.92 10.36 5.45
CA LEU A 317 37.53 10.05 5.75
C LEU A 317 36.61 11.23 5.53
N LYS A 318 35.39 10.94 5.11
CA LYS A 318 34.25 11.84 5.18
C LYS A 318 33.06 11.15 5.81
N ILE A 319 32.52 11.75 6.86
CA ILE A 319 31.50 11.14 7.70
C ILE A 319 30.31 12.08 7.78
N TRP A 320 29.11 11.55 7.57
CA TRP A 320 27.86 12.27 7.78
C TRP A 320 27.05 11.63 8.89
N GLU A 321 26.46 12.45 9.76
CA GLU A 321 25.34 12.02 10.60
C GLU A 321 24.12 11.80 9.70
N LEU A 322 23.36 10.73 9.96
CA LEU A 322 22.12 10.44 9.22
C LEU A 322 20.88 10.74 10.06
N ASN A 323 19.85 11.27 9.41
CA ASN A 323 18.51 11.38 9.99
C ASN A 323 17.74 10.06 9.83
N SER A 324 16.72 9.86 10.67
CA SER A 324 15.80 8.72 10.55
C SER A 324 15.00 8.77 9.24
N ALA A 325 14.83 7.60 8.60
CA ALA A 325 13.92 7.45 7.47
C ALA A 325 12.47 7.38 7.96
N PHE A 326 11.69 8.45 7.76
CA PHE A 326 10.27 8.45 8.09
C PHE A 326 9.45 7.69 7.02
N ILE A 327 9.26 6.39 7.24
CA ILE A 327 8.58 5.46 6.31
C ILE A 327 7.05 5.41 6.45
N HIS A 328 6.48 6.02 7.49
CA HIS A 328 5.01 6.15 7.67
C HIS A 328 4.61 7.58 8.03
N PRO A 329 4.73 8.55 7.12
CA PRO A 329 4.21 9.87 7.40
C PRO A 329 2.69 9.79 7.58
N SER A 330 2.14 10.42 8.61
CA SER A 330 0.70 10.46 8.82
C SER A 330 0.14 11.82 8.46
N VAL A 331 -1.06 11.85 7.89
CA VAL A 331 -1.84 13.08 7.75
C VAL A 331 -3.15 12.92 8.50
N SER A 332 -3.54 13.94 9.26
CA SER A 332 -4.74 13.88 10.08
C SER A 332 -5.78 14.89 9.60
N TYR A 333 -7.04 14.45 9.56
CA TYR A 333 -8.20 15.23 9.19
C TYR A 333 -9.24 15.17 10.30
N GLU A 334 -9.92 16.29 10.56
CA GLU A 334 -11.08 16.34 11.44
C GLU A 334 -12.30 16.65 10.59
N PHE A 335 -13.29 15.76 10.57
CA PHE A 335 -14.49 15.83 9.76
C PHE A 335 -15.69 16.01 10.67
N ARG A 336 -16.37 17.15 10.60
CA ARG A 336 -17.62 17.41 11.32
C ARG A 336 -18.79 17.40 10.35
N LEU A 337 -19.68 16.43 10.51
CA LEU A 337 -20.85 16.31 9.65
C LEU A 337 -22.02 17.08 10.23
N SER A 338 -22.50 18.06 9.49
CA SER A 338 -23.59 18.95 9.88
C SER A 338 -24.47 19.26 8.68
N TYR A 339 -25.73 19.61 8.92
CA TYR A 339 -26.57 20.13 7.86
C TYR A 339 -26.12 21.52 7.42
N ILE A 340 -26.07 21.73 6.10
CA ILE A 340 -26.04 23.06 5.50
C ILE A 340 -27.20 23.20 4.51
N THR A 341 -27.55 24.42 4.18
CA THR A 341 -28.42 24.69 3.03
C THR A 341 -27.55 24.88 1.79
N ALA A 342 -27.65 23.97 0.83
CA ALA A 342 -27.01 24.11 -0.48
C ALA A 342 -28.07 24.24 -1.56
N SER A 343 -27.73 24.89 -2.68
CA SER A 343 -28.62 25.01 -3.84
C SER A 343 -27.92 24.62 -5.15
N PRO A 344 -27.36 23.40 -5.30
CA PRO A 344 -26.53 23.05 -6.47
C PRO A 344 -27.25 23.22 -7.82
N LEU A 345 -28.58 23.11 -7.82
CA LEU A 345 -29.46 23.33 -8.98
C LEU A 345 -30.40 24.54 -8.81
N GLY A 346 -30.05 25.51 -7.95
CA GLY A 346 -30.82 26.73 -7.72
C GLY A 346 -32.03 26.59 -6.78
N VAL A 347 -32.32 25.39 -6.28
CA VAL A 347 -33.33 25.14 -5.24
C VAL A 347 -32.63 24.91 -3.90
N PRO A 348 -32.90 25.71 -2.85
CA PRO A 348 -32.35 25.48 -1.52
C PRO A 348 -32.82 24.15 -0.93
N GLN A 349 -31.85 23.32 -0.56
CA GLN A 349 -32.07 22.02 0.06
C GLN A 349 -31.09 21.83 1.21
N GLN A 350 -31.56 21.14 2.24
CA GLN A 350 -30.71 20.74 3.35
C GLN A 350 -29.86 19.54 2.88
N VAL A 351 -28.54 19.68 2.93
CA VAL A 351 -27.58 18.61 2.58
C VAL A 351 -26.66 18.36 3.77
N ILE A 352 -26.19 17.13 3.92
CA ILE A 352 -25.17 16.78 4.90
C ILE A 352 -23.83 17.21 4.33
N ALA A 353 -23.13 18.09 5.05
CA ALA A 353 -21.84 18.64 4.67
C ALA A 353 -20.77 18.17 5.65
N VAL A 354 -19.53 18.05 5.18
CA VAL A 354 -18.37 17.81 6.03
C VAL A 354 -17.64 19.13 6.23
N ASN A 355 -17.42 19.53 7.49
CA ASN A 355 -16.83 20.83 7.85
C ASN A 355 -17.54 22.02 7.19
N GLY A 356 -18.88 21.93 7.07
CA GLY A 356 -19.70 22.94 6.42
C GLY A 356 -19.52 23.05 4.89
N LYS A 357 -18.86 22.06 4.25
CA LYS A 357 -18.63 22.02 2.80
C LYS A 357 -19.41 20.87 2.16
N PHE A 358 -19.99 21.15 1.00
CA PHE A 358 -20.67 20.18 0.15
C PHE A 358 -20.19 20.33 -1.31
N PRO A 359 -19.48 19.33 -1.88
CA PRO A 359 -19.00 18.10 -1.23
C PRO A 359 -18.02 18.35 -0.07
N GLY A 360 -17.78 17.32 0.72
CA GLY A 360 -16.79 17.36 1.79
C GLY A 360 -15.37 17.67 1.28
N PRO A 361 -14.45 18.08 2.18
CA PRO A 361 -13.09 18.41 1.81
C PRO A 361 -12.33 17.17 1.31
N VAL A 362 -11.44 17.38 0.34
CA VAL A 362 -10.56 16.35 -0.19
C VAL A 362 -9.54 15.94 0.87
N ILE A 363 -9.39 14.63 1.06
CA ILE A 363 -8.26 14.04 1.79
C ILE A 363 -7.11 13.94 0.80
N ASN A 364 -6.05 14.70 1.05
CA ASN A 364 -4.81 14.63 0.28
C ASN A 364 -3.75 13.88 1.10
N ALA A 365 -3.26 12.75 0.60
CA ALA A 365 -2.08 12.11 1.14
C ALA A 365 -1.26 11.42 0.04
N THR A 366 -0.07 10.97 0.41
CA THR A 366 0.92 10.36 -0.48
C THR A 366 1.03 8.86 -0.21
N THR A 367 1.36 8.04 -1.22
CA THR A 367 1.41 6.57 -1.08
C THR A 367 2.03 6.16 0.24
N ASN A 368 1.42 5.21 0.91
CA ASN A 368 1.89 4.66 2.19
C ASN A 368 1.82 5.63 3.39
N TYR A 369 1.16 6.79 3.26
CA TYR A 369 0.86 7.65 4.40
C TYR A 369 -0.28 7.07 5.23
N VAL A 370 -0.17 7.13 6.54
CA VAL A 370 -1.25 6.77 7.48
C VAL A 370 -2.20 7.96 7.62
N VAL A 371 -3.34 7.93 6.93
CA VAL A 371 -4.40 8.93 6.99
C VAL A 371 -5.32 8.63 8.15
N ILE A 372 -5.39 9.57 9.08
CA ILE A 372 -6.24 9.49 10.26
C ILE A 372 -7.39 10.48 10.08
N VAL A 373 -8.63 10.02 10.05
CA VAL A 373 -9.82 10.88 9.92
C VAL A 373 -10.71 10.74 11.13
N ASN A 374 -10.77 11.77 11.97
CA ASN A 374 -11.69 11.81 13.10
C ASN A 374 -13.04 12.40 12.66
N VAL A 375 -14.07 11.55 12.63
CA VAL A 375 -15.41 11.87 12.14
C VAL A 375 -16.34 12.15 13.31
N TRP A 376 -16.84 13.37 13.39
CA TRP A 376 -17.84 13.82 14.34
C TRP A 376 -19.22 13.88 13.68
N ASN A 377 -20.19 13.19 14.28
CA ASN A 377 -21.59 13.31 13.87
C ASN A 377 -22.27 14.47 14.61
N ASP A 378 -22.26 15.66 14.01
CA ASP A 378 -22.93 16.86 14.53
C ASP A 378 -24.38 17.00 14.01
N LEU A 379 -24.94 16.00 13.31
CA LEU A 379 -26.36 15.98 12.91
C LEU A 379 -27.27 15.90 14.15
N ASP A 380 -28.53 16.30 14.00
CA ASP A 380 -29.50 16.42 15.11
C ASP A 380 -30.55 15.29 15.13
N ASP A 381 -30.68 14.53 14.06
CA ASP A 381 -31.78 13.57 13.82
C ASP A 381 -31.35 12.22 13.21
N GLU A 382 -30.11 12.07 12.72
CA GLU A 382 -29.65 10.84 12.07
C GLU A 382 -28.31 10.30 12.62
N ASN A 383 -28.22 8.97 12.76
CA ASN A 383 -26.94 8.28 12.97
C ASN A 383 -26.20 8.14 11.64
N LEU A 384 -24.87 8.14 11.67
CA LEU A 384 -24.04 8.24 10.47
C LEU A 384 -23.04 7.08 10.39
N LEU A 385 -22.82 6.55 9.18
CA LEU A 385 -21.63 5.77 8.84
C LEU A 385 -20.91 6.44 7.68
N MET A 386 -19.59 6.27 7.61
CA MET A 386 -18.76 6.83 6.54
C MET A 386 -17.81 5.75 6.04
N THR A 387 -17.85 5.46 4.74
CA THR A 387 -17.04 4.42 4.09
C THR A 387 -16.01 5.04 3.14
N TRP A 388 -15.00 4.26 2.75
CA TRP A 388 -13.83 4.69 1.97
C TRP A 388 -13.65 3.85 0.70
N PRO A 389 -14.53 4.05 -0.31
CA PRO A 389 -14.55 3.20 -1.49
C PRO A 389 -13.19 3.13 -2.19
N GLY A 390 -12.72 1.91 -2.48
CA GLY A 390 -11.47 1.67 -3.20
C GLY A 390 -10.22 1.56 -2.33
N ILE A 391 -10.32 1.77 -1.02
CA ILE A 391 -9.23 1.49 -0.09
C ILE A 391 -9.35 0.05 0.42
N GLN A 392 -8.28 -0.74 0.27
CA GLN A 392 -8.32 -2.19 0.53
C GLN A 392 -8.45 -2.59 2.01
N MET A 393 -8.37 -1.64 2.95
CA MET A 393 -8.45 -1.87 4.40
C MET A 393 -7.67 -3.12 4.86
N ARG A 394 -6.43 -3.26 4.37
CA ARG A 394 -5.67 -4.51 4.50
C ARG A 394 -5.53 -4.89 5.96
N ARG A 395 -6.15 -6.02 6.32
CA ARG A 395 -6.21 -6.58 7.68
C ARG A 395 -7.02 -5.74 8.67
N ASP A 396 -7.76 -4.72 8.26
CA ASP A 396 -8.48 -3.84 9.20
C ASP A 396 -9.88 -3.45 8.71
N SER A 397 -10.79 -4.44 8.70
CA SER A 397 -12.19 -4.23 8.28
C SER A 397 -13.00 -3.34 9.23
N TRP A 398 -12.47 -3.04 10.42
CA TRP A 398 -13.10 -2.11 11.37
C TRP A 398 -13.08 -0.66 10.87
N GLU A 399 -12.30 -0.35 9.83
CA GLU A 399 -12.20 0.98 9.24
C GLU A 399 -13.03 1.16 7.95
N ASP A 400 -13.78 0.14 7.53
CA ASP A 400 -14.51 0.13 6.27
C ASP A 400 -15.81 0.95 6.29
N GLY A 401 -16.47 1.05 7.45
CA GLY A 401 -17.54 2.01 7.68
C GLY A 401 -18.89 1.67 7.04
N VAL A 402 -19.26 0.38 6.96
CA VAL A 402 -20.56 -0.10 6.49
C VAL A 402 -21.32 -0.84 7.59
N LEU A 403 -22.65 -1.02 7.47
CA LEU A 403 -23.47 -1.63 8.54
C LEU A 403 -23.07 -3.08 8.88
N GLY A 404 -22.44 -3.79 7.94
CA GLY A 404 -21.93 -5.14 8.16
C GLY A 404 -20.68 -5.21 9.05
N THR A 405 -19.87 -4.14 9.08
CA THR A 405 -18.58 -4.06 9.78
C THR A 405 -18.59 -3.10 10.98
N ASN A 406 -19.40 -2.03 10.91
CA ASN A 406 -19.47 -0.98 11.92
C ASN A 406 -20.91 -0.67 12.34
N CYS A 407 -21.11 -0.38 13.63
CA CYS A 407 -22.32 0.30 14.08
C CYS A 407 -22.25 1.80 13.74
N PRO A 408 -23.38 2.44 13.38
CA PRO A 408 -23.41 3.87 13.12
C PRO A 408 -22.91 4.75 14.27
N ILE A 409 -22.17 5.81 13.93
CA ILE A 409 -21.72 6.87 14.82
C ILE A 409 -22.96 7.60 15.36
N PRO A 410 -23.26 7.50 16.66
CA PRO A 410 -24.44 8.14 17.24
C PRO A 410 -24.33 9.67 17.26
N LEU A 411 -25.47 10.33 17.41
CA LEU A 411 -25.59 11.78 17.59
C LEU A 411 -24.56 12.31 18.61
N LYS A 412 -23.80 13.33 18.20
CA LYS A 412 -22.77 14.03 19.00
C LYS A 412 -21.63 13.12 19.50
N GLN A 413 -21.40 11.98 18.83
CA GLN A 413 -20.23 11.12 19.05
C GLN A 413 -19.26 11.20 17.86
N ASN A 414 -18.08 10.61 18.05
CA ASN A 414 -17.07 10.50 17.02
C ASN A 414 -16.55 9.08 16.86
N TYR A 415 -15.91 8.84 15.72
CA TYR A 415 -15.13 7.65 15.41
C TYR A 415 -13.94 8.06 14.54
N THR A 416 -12.77 7.47 14.76
CA THR A 416 -11.55 7.80 14.02
C THR A 416 -11.19 6.67 13.08
N TYR A 417 -11.05 6.97 11.80
CA TYR A 417 -10.67 6.04 10.75
C TYR A 417 -9.19 6.14 10.39
N ASN A 418 -8.55 5.04 9.98
CA ASN A 418 -7.13 4.99 9.63
C ASN A 418 -6.82 4.22 8.34
N PHE A 419 -6.22 4.85 7.31
CA PHE A 419 -5.98 4.23 5.98
C PHE A 419 -4.94 4.97 5.08
N GLN A 420 -4.55 4.50 3.87
CA GLN A 420 -3.44 5.12 3.06
C GLN A 420 -3.79 5.49 1.58
N PRO A 421 -3.55 6.74 1.08
CA PRO A 421 -3.80 7.17 -0.33
C PRO A 421 -2.59 7.82 -1.07
N ASP A 422 -2.79 8.35 -2.30
CA ASP A 422 -1.80 8.85 -3.30
C ASP A 422 -2.22 10.20 -3.96
N GLY A 423 -1.33 11.06 -4.49
CA GLY A 423 -1.69 12.41 -5.01
C GLY A 423 -2.12 12.51 -6.48
N ASP A 424 -3.27 13.16 -6.77
CA ASP A 424 -4.03 13.05 -8.04
C ASP A 424 -5.04 14.19 -8.31
N ILE A 425 -5.55 14.32 -9.56
CA ILE A 425 -6.80 15.06 -9.82
C ILE A 425 -7.97 14.09 -9.67
N ILE A 426 -8.83 14.34 -8.68
CA ILE A 426 -9.99 13.52 -8.40
C ILE A 426 -11.24 14.14 -9.05
N LEU A 427 -11.97 13.32 -9.78
CA LEU A 427 -13.24 13.65 -10.44
C LEU A 427 -14.32 12.70 -9.92
N LEU A 428 -15.11 13.19 -8.98
CA LEU A 428 -16.30 12.50 -8.50
C LEU A 428 -17.47 12.84 -9.43
N ILE A 429 -17.92 11.87 -10.20
CA ILE A 429 -19.08 12.00 -11.07
C ILE A 429 -20.25 11.25 -10.45
N GLY A 430 -21.46 11.78 -10.56
CA GLY A 430 -22.62 11.12 -9.97
C GLY A 430 -23.93 11.73 -10.44
N ASP A 431 -24.99 10.94 -10.43
CA ASP A 431 -26.34 11.44 -10.64
C ASP A 431 -26.86 12.23 -9.43
N TRP A 432 -27.86 13.07 -9.65
CA TRP A 432 -28.48 13.87 -8.60
C TRP A 432 -30.00 13.91 -8.76
N TYR A 433 -30.70 13.73 -7.64
CA TYR A 433 -32.14 13.90 -7.53
C TYR A 433 -32.43 15.13 -6.66
N THR A 434 -33.33 15.99 -7.13
CA THR A 434 -33.84 17.15 -6.39
C THR A 434 -34.81 16.75 -5.29
N GLN A 435 -35.34 15.53 -5.31
CA GLN A 435 -36.13 15.01 -4.20
C GLN A 435 -35.19 14.54 -3.09
N ASN A 436 -35.56 14.82 -1.83
CA ASN A 436 -34.79 14.34 -0.68
C ASN A 436 -34.87 12.80 -0.55
N HIS A 437 -33.93 12.23 0.20
CA HIS A 437 -33.81 10.78 0.33
C HIS A 437 -35.08 10.13 0.92
N THR A 438 -35.82 10.81 1.81
CA THR A 438 -37.08 10.31 2.39
C THR A 438 -38.18 10.19 1.35
N ALA A 439 -38.30 11.16 0.44
CA ALA A 439 -39.25 11.12 -0.67
C ALA A 439 -38.89 10.01 -1.67
N LEU A 440 -37.61 9.85 -1.98
CA LEU A 440 -37.12 8.77 -2.85
C LEU A 440 -37.39 7.39 -2.22
N ARG A 441 -37.11 7.21 -0.92
CA ARG A 441 -37.47 5.97 -0.18
C ARG A 441 -38.97 5.73 -0.19
N THR A 442 -39.78 6.77 0.05
CA THR A 442 -41.24 6.66 0.01
C THR A 442 -41.74 6.25 -1.38
N ALA A 443 -41.09 6.74 -2.45
CA ALA A 443 -41.39 6.33 -3.81
C ALA A 443 -41.12 4.83 -4.00
N LEU A 444 -39.94 4.35 -3.60
CA LEU A 444 -39.59 2.92 -3.65
C LEU A 444 -40.54 2.06 -2.80
N ASP A 445 -40.85 2.48 -1.57
CA ASP A 445 -41.78 1.79 -0.67
C ASP A 445 -43.21 1.72 -1.25
N SER A 446 -43.60 2.72 -2.05
CA SER A 446 -44.87 2.74 -2.80
C SER A 446 -44.83 1.93 -4.10
N GLY A 447 -43.70 1.29 -4.41
CA GLY A 447 -43.48 0.48 -5.60
C GLY A 447 -43.14 1.27 -6.86
N LYS A 448 -42.75 2.54 -6.74
CA LYS A 448 -42.31 3.38 -7.87
C LYS A 448 -40.81 3.28 -8.07
N ASP A 449 -40.36 3.35 -9.32
CA ASP A 449 -38.95 3.53 -9.65
C ASP A 449 -38.51 4.97 -9.28
N LEU A 450 -37.23 5.16 -8.96
CA LEU A 450 -36.65 6.51 -8.80
C LEU A 450 -36.73 7.30 -10.10
N GLY A 451 -36.76 6.60 -11.23
CA GLY A 451 -36.82 7.20 -12.56
C GLY A 451 -35.48 7.81 -12.95
N MET A 452 -35.53 8.84 -13.81
CA MET A 452 -34.33 9.52 -14.27
C MET A 452 -33.89 10.57 -13.24
N PRO A 453 -32.58 10.70 -12.98
CA PRO A 453 -32.09 11.79 -12.15
C PRO A 453 -32.33 13.16 -12.81
N ASP A 454 -32.37 14.19 -11.98
CA ASP A 454 -32.57 15.57 -12.40
C ASP A 454 -31.31 16.20 -13.02
N GLY A 455 -30.13 15.62 -12.75
CA GLY A 455 -28.87 16.07 -13.33
C GLY A 455 -27.71 15.14 -13.01
N VAL A 456 -26.52 15.50 -13.50
CA VAL A 456 -25.25 14.86 -13.16
C VAL A 456 -24.31 15.94 -12.65
N LEU A 457 -23.62 15.61 -11.55
CA LEU A 457 -22.67 16.47 -10.90
C LEU A 457 -21.24 16.02 -11.22
N ILE A 458 -20.34 16.98 -11.30
CA ILE A 458 -18.89 16.74 -11.30
C ILE A 458 -18.32 17.48 -10.09
N ASN A 459 -17.67 16.76 -9.18
CA ASN A 459 -17.23 17.26 -7.88
C ASN A 459 -18.35 18.00 -7.12
N GLY A 460 -19.57 17.45 -7.19
CA GLY A 460 -20.77 17.98 -6.53
C GLY A 460 -21.33 19.28 -7.09
N LYS A 461 -20.77 19.80 -8.19
CA LYS A 461 -21.25 21.00 -8.86
C LYS A 461 -22.09 20.66 -10.08
N GLY A 462 -23.03 21.54 -10.40
CA GLY A 462 -23.90 21.41 -11.56
C GLY A 462 -23.14 21.62 -12.88
N PRO A 463 -23.81 21.45 -14.02
CA PRO A 463 -23.18 21.63 -15.31
C PRO A 463 -22.88 23.09 -15.62
N TYR A 464 -21.72 23.34 -16.24
CA TYR A 464 -21.43 24.58 -16.96
C TYR A 464 -22.57 24.88 -17.94
N ARG A 465 -22.89 26.16 -18.15
CA ARG A 465 -24.03 26.57 -18.98
C ARG A 465 -23.76 26.42 -20.48
N TYR A 466 -23.64 25.18 -20.95
CA TYR A 466 -23.41 24.82 -22.36
C TYR A 466 -24.67 24.97 -23.22
N ASN A 467 -25.87 24.99 -22.59
CA ASN A 467 -27.15 25.16 -23.27
C ASN A 467 -28.11 25.99 -22.41
N THR A 468 -28.59 27.11 -22.94
CA THR A 468 -29.47 28.05 -22.23
C THR A 468 -30.89 27.53 -21.96
N THR A 469 -31.30 26.45 -22.63
CA THR A 469 -32.60 25.79 -22.46
C THR A 469 -32.56 24.76 -21.32
N PHE A 470 -31.44 24.04 -21.19
CA PHE A 470 -31.31 22.93 -20.22
C PHE A 470 -30.61 23.34 -18.94
N VAL A 471 -29.70 24.31 -19.00
CA VAL A 471 -28.93 24.78 -17.85
C VAL A 471 -29.35 26.23 -17.52
N PRO A 472 -30.02 26.45 -16.38
CA PRO A 472 -30.36 27.78 -15.90
C PRO A 472 -29.14 28.68 -15.74
N ASP A 473 -29.37 30.00 -15.67
CA ASP A 473 -28.29 30.93 -15.35
C ASP A 473 -27.90 30.83 -13.87
N GLY A 474 -26.62 31.04 -13.56
CA GLY A 474 -26.13 31.05 -12.17
C GLY A 474 -25.88 29.68 -11.52
N ILE A 475 -25.86 28.58 -12.28
CA ILE A 475 -25.45 27.26 -11.79
C ILE A 475 -23.93 27.24 -11.58
N GLU A 476 -23.48 26.93 -10.36
CA GLU A 476 -22.06 26.70 -10.09
C GLU A 476 -21.58 25.42 -10.78
N TYR A 477 -20.40 25.49 -11.39
CA TYR A 477 -19.79 24.41 -12.15
C TYR A 477 -18.32 24.22 -11.78
N GLU A 478 -17.80 23.02 -12.05
CA GLU A 478 -16.42 22.70 -11.75
C GLU A 478 -15.47 23.24 -12.82
N THR A 479 -14.33 23.78 -12.38
CA THR A 479 -13.24 24.18 -13.27
C THR A 479 -11.94 23.53 -12.79
N ILE A 480 -11.37 22.67 -13.61
CA ILE A 480 -10.11 21.99 -13.36
C ILE A 480 -8.98 22.79 -14.02
N GLN A 481 -8.06 23.26 -13.20
CA GLN A 481 -6.92 24.07 -13.62
C GLN A 481 -5.78 23.17 -14.09
N VAL A 482 -5.28 23.39 -15.30
CA VAL A 482 -4.21 22.58 -15.90
C VAL A 482 -3.22 23.44 -16.69
N ASP A 483 -1.98 22.95 -16.78
CA ASP A 483 -0.91 23.59 -17.53
C ASP A 483 -0.67 22.92 -18.88
N PRO A 484 -0.46 23.70 -19.96
CA PRO A 484 -0.16 23.18 -21.29
C PRO A 484 1.07 22.28 -21.32
N GLY A 485 0.99 21.20 -22.09
CA GLY A 485 2.07 20.23 -22.26
C GLY A 485 2.32 19.33 -21.05
N LYS A 486 1.57 19.48 -19.95
CA LYS A 486 1.63 18.56 -18.80
C LYS A 486 0.70 17.38 -18.98
N THR A 487 1.02 16.27 -18.33
CA THR A 487 0.16 15.10 -18.21
C THR A 487 -0.32 14.98 -16.78
N TYR A 488 -1.62 14.79 -16.59
CA TYR A 488 -2.25 14.63 -15.28
C TYR A 488 -2.84 13.23 -15.14
N ARG A 489 -2.76 12.67 -13.93
CA ARG A 489 -3.54 11.49 -13.55
C ARG A 489 -4.92 11.94 -13.05
N LEU A 490 -5.94 11.57 -13.81
CA LEU A 490 -7.35 11.83 -13.53
C LEU A 490 -7.94 10.57 -12.91
N ARG A 491 -8.33 10.63 -11.64
CA ARG A 491 -9.04 9.57 -10.94
C ARG A 491 -10.52 9.85 -10.97
N VAL A 492 -11.23 9.08 -11.79
CA VAL A 492 -12.65 9.28 -12.04
C VAL A 492 -13.43 8.19 -11.30
N HIS A 493 -14.31 8.63 -10.40
CA HIS A 493 -15.12 7.75 -9.56
C HIS A 493 -16.60 8.04 -9.81
N ASN A 494 -17.39 7.01 -10.11
CA ASN A 494 -18.84 7.16 -10.16
C ASN A 494 -19.45 6.88 -8.79
N VAL A 495 -19.78 7.96 -8.08
CA VAL A 495 -20.36 7.99 -6.73
C VAL A 495 -21.87 8.27 -6.76
N GLY A 496 -22.50 8.05 -7.90
CA GLY A 496 -23.95 8.21 -8.07
C GLY A 496 -24.78 7.17 -7.34
N THR A 497 -26.08 7.34 -7.43
CA THR A 497 -27.13 6.48 -6.85
C THR A 497 -27.39 5.25 -7.71
N SER A 498 -27.53 5.42 -9.03
CA SER A 498 -27.93 4.31 -9.91
C SER A 498 -27.48 4.44 -11.37
N THR A 499 -27.03 5.62 -11.79
CA THR A 499 -26.82 5.92 -13.22
C THR A 499 -25.40 5.62 -13.67
N SER A 500 -25.28 4.92 -14.81
CA SER A 500 -23.99 4.81 -15.51
C SER A 500 -23.67 6.09 -16.24
N LEU A 501 -22.40 6.50 -16.23
CA LEU A 501 -21.97 7.75 -16.82
C LEU A 501 -20.88 7.49 -17.86
N ASN A 502 -21.01 8.11 -19.03
CA ASN A 502 -19.93 8.15 -20.01
C ASN A 502 -19.09 9.41 -19.78
N PHE A 503 -17.81 9.23 -19.43
CA PHE A 503 -16.83 10.27 -19.17
C PHE A 503 -15.97 10.55 -20.41
N ARG A 504 -15.70 11.83 -20.67
CA ARG A 504 -14.89 12.30 -21.80
C ARG A 504 -14.39 13.72 -21.60
N ILE A 505 -13.29 14.05 -22.26
CA ILE A 505 -12.73 15.40 -22.29
C ILE A 505 -12.64 15.85 -23.75
N GLN A 506 -13.20 17.02 -24.06
CA GLN A 506 -13.22 17.57 -25.40
C GLN A 506 -11.80 17.68 -25.95
N GLY A 507 -11.53 17.01 -27.07
CA GLY A 507 -10.23 17.05 -27.75
C GLY A 507 -9.10 16.28 -27.06
N HIS A 508 -9.34 15.55 -25.96
CA HIS A 508 -8.28 14.84 -25.24
C HIS A 508 -8.52 13.33 -25.23
N ASN A 509 -7.43 12.58 -25.37
CA ASN A 509 -7.44 11.13 -25.13
C ASN A 509 -7.23 10.84 -23.63
N LEU A 510 -7.80 9.74 -23.19
CA LEU A 510 -7.71 9.20 -21.85
C LEU A 510 -6.93 7.88 -21.91
N LEU A 511 -5.68 7.89 -21.48
CA LEU A 511 -4.88 6.67 -21.39
C LEU A 511 -5.23 5.95 -20.08
N LEU A 512 -5.97 4.85 -20.15
CA LEU A 512 -6.32 4.05 -18.98
C LEU A 512 -5.06 3.39 -18.40
N VAL A 513 -4.77 3.66 -17.12
CA VAL A 513 -3.56 3.15 -16.46
C VAL A 513 -3.84 2.30 -15.21
N GLU A 514 -4.99 2.50 -14.56
CA GLU A 514 -5.37 1.76 -13.36
C GLU A 514 -6.90 1.73 -13.18
N THR A 515 -7.40 0.66 -12.57
CA THR A 515 -8.77 0.56 -12.09
C THR A 515 -8.80 -0.22 -10.79
N GLU A 516 -9.56 0.28 -9.80
CA GLU A 516 -9.83 -0.40 -8.52
C GLU A 516 -8.57 -1.00 -7.85
N GLY A 517 -7.48 -0.24 -7.86
CA GLY A 517 -6.19 -0.60 -7.25
C GLY A 517 -5.27 -1.46 -8.13
N HIS A 518 -5.65 -1.75 -9.38
CA HIS A 518 -4.91 -2.64 -10.27
C HIS A 518 -4.48 -1.94 -11.56
N TYR A 519 -3.19 -2.03 -11.88
CA TYR A 519 -2.64 -1.48 -13.12
C TYR A 519 -3.15 -2.22 -14.35
N THR A 520 -3.54 -1.46 -15.35
CA THR A 520 -4.10 -1.97 -16.61
C THR A 520 -3.05 -2.01 -17.71
N SER A 521 -3.20 -2.93 -18.65
CA SER A 521 -2.53 -2.83 -19.94
C SER A 521 -3.03 -1.55 -20.62
N GLN A 522 -2.11 -0.61 -20.84
CA GLN A 522 -2.47 0.77 -21.13
C GLN A 522 -3.13 0.90 -22.50
N GLN A 523 -4.28 1.55 -22.53
CA GLN A 523 -5.08 1.74 -23.75
C GLN A 523 -5.68 3.14 -23.77
N ASN A 524 -5.71 3.75 -24.96
CA ASN A 524 -6.28 5.06 -25.15
C ASN A 524 -7.78 4.98 -25.44
N PHE A 525 -8.54 5.82 -24.77
CA PHE A 525 -9.97 6.00 -24.97
C PHE A 525 -10.28 7.47 -25.24
N THR A 526 -11.25 7.72 -26.12
CA THR A 526 -11.81 9.07 -26.34
C THR A 526 -13.04 9.31 -25.46
N SER A 527 -13.67 8.23 -24.99
CA SER A 527 -14.78 8.23 -24.06
C SER A 527 -14.77 6.94 -23.27
N PHE A 528 -15.28 6.94 -22.05
CA PHE A 528 -15.24 5.79 -21.18
C PHE A 528 -16.51 5.68 -20.33
N ASP A 529 -17.21 4.55 -20.39
CA ASP A 529 -18.34 4.25 -19.50
C ASP A 529 -17.82 3.89 -18.10
N ILE A 530 -18.35 4.54 -17.07
CA ILE A 530 -18.03 4.32 -15.67
C ILE A 530 -19.34 4.06 -14.94
N HIS A 531 -19.49 2.85 -14.39
CA HIS A 531 -20.69 2.42 -13.69
C HIS A 531 -20.60 2.76 -12.20
N VAL A 532 -21.75 2.81 -11.51
CA VAL A 532 -21.80 3.18 -10.08
C VAL A 532 -20.89 2.24 -9.27
N GLY A 533 -20.11 2.82 -8.35
CA GLY A 533 -19.15 2.10 -7.51
C GLY A 533 -17.80 1.82 -8.18
N GLN A 534 -17.62 2.17 -9.46
CA GLN A 534 -16.37 1.95 -10.18
C GLN A 534 -15.42 3.14 -10.14
N SER A 535 -14.13 2.82 -10.20
CA SER A 535 -13.03 3.79 -10.15
C SER A 535 -12.00 3.51 -11.23
N TYR A 536 -11.61 4.54 -11.98
CA TYR A 536 -10.62 4.45 -13.04
C TYR A 536 -9.63 5.61 -12.98
N SER A 537 -8.37 5.32 -13.28
CA SER A 537 -7.31 6.31 -13.47
C SER A 537 -6.92 6.43 -14.92
N PHE A 538 -6.92 7.67 -15.43
CA PHE A 538 -6.47 8.00 -16.76
C PHE A 538 -5.28 8.96 -16.73
N LEU A 539 -4.32 8.78 -17.62
CA LEU A 539 -3.38 9.86 -17.95
C LEU A 539 -3.96 10.67 -19.10
N ALA A 540 -4.08 11.98 -18.90
CA ALA A 540 -4.51 12.93 -19.91
C ALA A 540 -3.42 13.98 -20.12
N THR A 541 -2.95 14.13 -21.35
CA THR A 541 -1.93 15.12 -21.72
C THR A 541 -2.60 16.38 -22.27
N MET A 542 -2.20 17.54 -21.77
CA MET A 542 -2.72 18.85 -22.17
C MET A 542 -2.05 19.34 -23.47
N ASP A 543 -2.23 18.58 -24.55
CA ASP A 543 -1.58 18.75 -25.84
C ASP A 543 -2.36 19.63 -26.83
N GLN A 544 -3.51 20.16 -26.41
CA GLN A 544 -4.38 20.94 -27.27
C GLN A 544 -3.98 22.43 -27.31
N ASN A 545 -4.41 23.13 -28.37
CA ASN A 545 -4.11 24.55 -28.56
C ASN A 545 -4.90 25.43 -27.58
N ALA A 546 -4.21 26.26 -26.80
CA ALA A 546 -4.83 27.17 -25.82
C ALA A 546 -5.62 28.36 -26.40
N THR A 547 -6.28 28.20 -27.54
CA THR A 547 -7.20 29.18 -28.11
C THR A 547 -8.47 29.33 -27.28
N SER A 548 -8.86 28.29 -26.54
CA SER A 548 -9.97 28.29 -25.58
C SER A 548 -9.79 27.19 -24.53
N ASP A 549 -10.59 27.24 -23.47
CA ASP A 549 -10.77 26.11 -22.55
C ASP A 549 -11.52 24.94 -23.21
N TYR A 550 -11.60 23.80 -22.52
CA TYR A 550 -12.19 22.54 -23.00
C TYR A 550 -13.29 22.02 -22.06
N TYR A 551 -14.27 21.30 -22.60
CA TYR A 551 -15.29 20.64 -21.78
C TYR A 551 -14.78 19.31 -21.18
N ILE A 552 -15.06 19.09 -19.90
CA ILE A 552 -15.10 17.77 -19.27
C ILE A 552 -16.57 17.38 -19.18
N VAL A 553 -16.94 16.19 -19.67
CA VAL A 553 -18.35 15.79 -19.77
C VAL A 553 -18.57 14.42 -19.16
N ALA A 554 -19.62 14.31 -18.35
CA ALA A 554 -20.17 13.06 -17.85
C ALA A 554 -21.67 13.01 -18.19
N SER A 555 -22.10 12.09 -19.06
CA SER A 555 -23.50 12.00 -19.48
C SER A 555 -24.12 10.64 -19.15
N ALA A 556 -25.40 10.63 -18.80
CA ALA A 556 -26.12 9.41 -18.50
C ALA A 556 -26.10 8.40 -19.67
N ARG A 557 -25.96 7.12 -19.31
CA ARG A 557 -26.01 5.95 -20.19
C ARG A 557 -27.07 4.96 -19.72
N PHE A 558 -27.55 4.13 -20.63
CA PHE A 558 -28.58 3.11 -20.44
C PHE A 558 -29.92 3.72 -19.99
N VAL A 559 -30.24 4.87 -20.56
CA VAL A 559 -31.48 5.65 -20.35
C VAL A 559 -32.09 6.06 -21.70
N ASN A 560 -33.35 6.51 -21.72
CA ASN A 560 -34.05 6.84 -22.97
C ASN A 560 -33.38 7.99 -23.77
N GLU A 561 -33.08 7.77 -25.06
CA GLU A 561 -32.35 8.69 -25.96
C GLU A 561 -32.97 10.09 -26.11
N SER A 562 -34.27 10.26 -25.85
CA SER A 562 -34.91 11.58 -25.90
C SER A 562 -34.66 12.44 -24.64
N LEU A 563 -34.18 11.82 -23.56
CA LEU A 563 -34.09 12.43 -22.23
C LEU A 563 -32.64 12.55 -21.72
N TRP A 564 -31.69 11.71 -22.17
CA TRP A 564 -30.28 11.76 -21.71
C TRP A 564 -29.58 13.10 -21.97
N GLN A 565 -29.95 13.83 -23.03
CA GLN A 565 -29.39 15.16 -23.34
C GLN A 565 -29.66 16.19 -22.23
N ARG A 566 -30.65 15.93 -21.36
CA ARG A 566 -30.97 16.75 -20.19
C ARG A 566 -30.17 16.37 -18.95
N VAL A 567 -29.54 15.19 -18.94
CA VAL A 567 -28.83 14.62 -17.81
C VAL A 567 -27.35 14.51 -18.17
N THR A 568 -26.70 15.66 -18.20
CA THR A 568 -25.28 15.78 -18.57
C THR A 568 -24.60 16.75 -17.61
N GLY A 569 -23.57 16.27 -16.92
CA GLY A 569 -22.66 17.05 -16.12
C GLY A 569 -21.56 17.60 -17.02
N VAL A 570 -21.26 18.89 -16.88
CA VAL A 570 -20.23 19.57 -17.68
C VAL A 570 -19.36 20.41 -16.76
N ALA A 571 -18.06 20.19 -16.81
CA ALA A 571 -17.05 20.99 -16.14
C ALA A 571 -16.12 21.62 -17.20
N VAL A 572 -15.33 22.60 -16.77
CA VAL A 572 -14.37 23.30 -17.62
C VAL A 572 -12.96 22.81 -17.28
N LEU A 573 -12.21 22.39 -18.29
CA LEU A 573 -10.78 22.16 -18.21
C LEU A 573 -10.08 23.45 -18.65
N HIS A 574 -9.60 24.23 -17.67
CA HIS A 574 -8.99 25.54 -17.91
C HIS A 574 -7.50 25.41 -18.10
N TYR A 575 -7.03 25.81 -19.27
CA TYR A 575 -5.59 25.89 -19.57
C TYR A 575 -5.04 27.21 -19.03
N SER A 576 -3.92 27.17 -18.30
CA SER A 576 -3.33 28.38 -17.70
C SER A 576 -2.94 29.48 -18.70
N ASN A 577 -2.79 29.15 -19.99
CA ASN A 577 -2.54 30.08 -21.10
C ASN A 577 -3.73 30.26 -22.06
N SER A 578 -4.94 29.86 -21.63
CA SER A 578 -6.15 29.93 -22.44
C SER A 578 -6.50 31.36 -22.85
N LYS A 579 -6.91 31.53 -24.12
CA LYS A 579 -7.25 32.84 -24.71
C LYS A 579 -8.74 33.18 -24.66
N GLY A 580 -9.58 32.26 -24.19
CA GLY A 580 -11.02 32.46 -24.15
C GLY A 580 -11.78 31.32 -23.47
N PRO A 581 -13.06 31.53 -23.15
CA PRO A 581 -13.88 30.50 -22.56
C PRO A 581 -14.08 29.33 -23.52
N VAL A 582 -14.42 28.17 -22.97
CA VAL A 582 -14.75 26.97 -23.73
C VAL A 582 -15.82 27.23 -24.80
N SER A 583 -15.68 26.62 -25.97
CA SER A 583 -16.57 26.82 -27.11
C SER A 583 -16.76 25.54 -27.94
N GLY A 584 -17.72 25.56 -28.86
CA GLY A 584 -18.06 24.41 -29.71
C GLY A 584 -19.04 23.42 -29.06
N PRO A 585 -19.36 22.31 -29.75
CA PRO A 585 -20.27 21.29 -29.23
C PRO A 585 -19.60 20.46 -28.13
N LEU A 586 -20.41 19.93 -27.21
CA LEU A 586 -19.96 18.87 -26.31
C LEU A 586 -19.51 17.66 -27.16
N PRO A 587 -18.44 16.95 -26.76
CA PRO A 587 -18.11 15.67 -27.38
C PRO A 587 -19.31 14.71 -27.28
N GLU A 588 -19.56 13.95 -28.35
CA GLU A 588 -20.70 13.04 -28.43
C GLU A 588 -20.45 11.76 -27.61
N ALA A 589 -21.47 11.28 -26.91
CA ALA A 589 -21.39 9.99 -26.21
C ALA A 589 -21.67 8.85 -27.20
N PRO A 590 -21.10 7.64 -27.02
CA PRO A 590 -21.47 6.48 -27.83
C PRO A 590 -22.96 6.13 -27.64
N SER A 591 -23.66 5.73 -28.71
CA SER A 591 -25.02 5.21 -28.62
C SER A 591 -25.03 3.78 -28.08
N ASP A 592 -25.78 3.57 -27.02
CA ASP A 592 -26.07 2.30 -26.36
C ASP A 592 -27.32 1.61 -26.90
N VAL A 593 -28.12 2.28 -27.74
CA VAL A 593 -29.29 1.69 -28.42
C VAL A 593 -28.90 1.02 -29.74
N TYR A 594 -28.15 1.73 -30.59
CA TYR A 594 -27.78 1.21 -31.91
C TYR A 594 -26.51 0.34 -31.88
N ASN A 595 -25.69 0.46 -30.83
CA ASN A 595 -24.44 -0.26 -30.71
C ASN A 595 -24.20 -0.81 -29.29
N GLN A 596 -25.13 -1.65 -28.83
CA GLN A 596 -25.01 -2.36 -27.54
C GLN A 596 -23.68 -3.12 -27.42
N TRP A 597 -23.15 -3.63 -28.53
CA TRP A 597 -21.87 -4.35 -28.53
C TRP A 597 -20.67 -3.47 -28.16
N ALA A 598 -20.69 -2.17 -28.51
CA ALA A 598 -19.62 -1.25 -28.12
C ALA A 598 -19.53 -1.06 -26.60
N ALA A 599 -20.68 -1.07 -25.90
CA ALA A 599 -20.70 -0.96 -24.43
C ALA A 599 -19.95 -2.14 -23.78
N MET A 600 -20.16 -3.37 -24.26
CA MET A 600 -19.48 -4.56 -23.72
C MET A 600 -18.04 -4.73 -24.25
N THR A 601 -17.68 -4.10 -25.37
CA THR A 601 -16.31 -4.14 -25.91
C THR A 601 -15.33 -3.40 -25.00
N GLN A 602 -15.75 -2.27 -24.41
CA GLN A 602 -14.90 -1.50 -23.50
C GLN A 602 -14.40 -2.33 -22.31
N PRO A 603 -15.25 -2.89 -21.43
CA PRO A 603 -14.76 -3.65 -20.28
C PRO A 603 -14.01 -4.92 -20.68
N ARG A 604 -14.39 -5.59 -21.78
CA ARG A 604 -13.65 -6.74 -22.32
C ARG A 604 -12.23 -6.40 -22.79
N SER A 605 -11.98 -5.15 -23.15
CA SER A 605 -10.65 -4.68 -23.55
C SER A 605 -9.72 -4.46 -22.35
N ILE A 606 -10.27 -4.28 -21.13
CA ILE A 606 -9.49 -3.97 -19.93
C ILE A 606 -8.81 -5.25 -19.45
N LYS A 607 -7.47 -5.20 -19.43
CA LYS A 607 -6.61 -6.31 -19.04
C LYS A 607 -5.66 -5.85 -17.96
N GLN A 608 -5.27 -6.75 -17.07
CA GLN A 608 -4.26 -6.46 -16.07
C GLN A 608 -2.89 -6.35 -16.72
N ASN A 609 -2.10 -5.35 -16.31
CA ASN A 609 -0.68 -5.30 -16.66
C ASN A 609 0.10 -6.27 -15.76
N THR A 610 0.45 -7.43 -16.29
CA THR A 610 1.14 -8.50 -15.54
C THR A 610 2.61 -8.19 -15.25
N THR A 611 3.18 -7.10 -15.80
CA THR A 611 4.56 -6.67 -15.55
C THR A 611 4.68 -5.50 -14.57
N ALA A 612 3.58 -4.78 -14.30
CA ALA A 612 3.59 -3.50 -13.57
C ALA A 612 3.27 -3.61 -12.06
N SER A 613 3.70 -4.65 -11.34
CA SER A 613 3.44 -4.76 -9.89
C SER A 613 4.71 -5.02 -9.09
N GLY A 614 4.86 -4.32 -7.95
CA GLY A 614 5.88 -4.57 -6.93
C GLY A 614 5.75 -5.96 -6.27
N ALA A 615 6.66 -6.26 -5.34
CA ALA A 615 6.81 -7.57 -4.69
C ALA A 615 5.46 -8.14 -4.21
N ARG A 616 4.94 -9.14 -4.95
CA ARG A 616 3.83 -9.98 -4.48
C ARG A 616 4.41 -11.01 -3.50
N PRO A 617 3.62 -11.53 -2.54
CA PRO A 617 3.95 -12.73 -1.78
C PRO A 617 4.16 -13.99 -2.65
N ASN A 618 4.06 -13.89 -3.98
CA ASN A 618 4.32 -14.97 -4.90
C ASN A 618 5.03 -14.41 -6.17
N PRO A 619 6.21 -14.94 -6.58
CA PRO A 619 7.04 -14.34 -7.62
C PRO A 619 6.45 -14.55 -9.03
N GLN A 620 6.71 -13.59 -9.94
CA GLN A 620 6.73 -13.78 -11.40
C GLN A 620 5.49 -14.42 -12.07
N GLY A 621 4.32 -13.77 -12.10
CA GLY A 621 3.23 -14.23 -13.00
C GLY A 621 2.85 -15.73 -12.87
N SER A 622 3.23 -16.39 -11.77
CA SER A 622 3.08 -17.82 -11.52
C SER A 622 1.74 -18.16 -10.90
N PHE A 623 1.04 -17.14 -10.40
CA PHE A 623 -0.38 -17.23 -10.07
C PHE A 623 -1.20 -17.22 -11.37
N HIS A 624 -1.19 -18.37 -12.06
CA HIS A 624 -2.12 -18.66 -13.13
C HIS A 624 -3.47 -19.00 -12.51
N TYR A 625 -4.24 -17.99 -12.12
CA TYR A 625 -5.56 -18.17 -11.53
C TYR A 625 -6.45 -19.07 -12.41
N GLY A 626 -6.27 -19.04 -13.73
CA GLY A 626 -6.96 -19.93 -14.67
C GLY A 626 -6.56 -21.41 -14.64
N GLN A 627 -5.51 -21.77 -13.91
CA GLN A 627 -5.11 -23.17 -13.67
C GLN A 627 -5.59 -23.68 -12.29
N ILE A 628 -6.15 -22.81 -11.45
CA ILE A 628 -6.66 -23.19 -10.13
C ILE A 628 -8.04 -23.80 -10.32
N ASN A 629 -8.24 -24.98 -9.74
CA ASN A 629 -9.53 -25.67 -9.81
C ASN A 629 -10.60 -24.85 -9.08
N ILE A 630 -11.70 -24.58 -9.76
CA ILE A 630 -12.88 -23.97 -9.16
C ILE A 630 -13.48 -24.96 -8.15
N THR A 631 -13.54 -24.53 -6.90
CA THR A 631 -14.08 -25.30 -5.77
C THR A 631 -15.60 -25.27 -5.72
N GLU A 632 -16.21 -24.15 -6.11
CA GLU A 632 -17.66 -23.95 -6.09
C GLU A 632 -18.07 -22.90 -7.13
N THR A 633 -19.27 -23.06 -7.71
CA THR A 633 -19.84 -22.12 -8.70
C THR A 633 -21.19 -21.62 -8.22
N TYR A 634 -21.29 -20.31 -8.04
CA TYR A 634 -22.52 -19.60 -7.72
C TYR A 634 -23.10 -18.96 -8.98
N ILE A 635 -24.31 -19.36 -9.38
CA ILE A 635 -25.05 -18.75 -10.49
C ILE A 635 -26.13 -17.86 -9.89
N LEU A 636 -25.87 -16.55 -9.87
CA LEU A 636 -26.75 -15.54 -9.30
C LEU A 636 -27.61 -14.94 -10.40
N ARG A 637 -28.84 -15.45 -10.52
CA ARG A 637 -29.84 -14.91 -11.46
C ARG A 637 -30.57 -13.73 -10.83
N ILE A 638 -30.50 -12.64 -11.56
CA ILE A 638 -31.10 -11.36 -11.20
C ILE A 638 -32.37 -11.17 -12.03
N LEU A 639 -33.46 -10.80 -11.37
CA LEU A 639 -34.76 -10.53 -11.99
C LEU A 639 -35.21 -9.10 -11.69
N PRO A 640 -36.13 -8.52 -12.49
CA PRO A 640 -36.79 -7.27 -12.13
C PRO A 640 -37.44 -7.37 -10.73
N PRO A 641 -37.58 -6.25 -10.00
CA PRO A 641 -38.23 -6.25 -8.70
C PRO A 641 -39.62 -6.90 -8.73
N VAL A 642 -39.87 -7.75 -7.74
CA VAL A 642 -41.09 -8.55 -7.57
C VAL A 642 -41.84 -8.12 -6.31
N THR A 643 -43.15 -8.38 -6.28
CA THR A 643 -43.96 -8.09 -5.10
C THR A 643 -43.88 -9.23 -4.09
N ILE A 644 -43.36 -8.95 -2.89
CA ILE A 644 -43.31 -9.85 -1.74
C ILE A 644 -44.05 -9.17 -0.59
N ASP A 645 -45.06 -9.83 -0.03
CA ASP A 645 -45.90 -9.30 1.05
C ASP A 645 -46.48 -7.89 0.77
N GLY A 646 -46.87 -7.64 -0.48
CA GLY A 646 -47.48 -6.37 -0.92
C GLY A 646 -46.50 -5.22 -1.15
N LYS A 647 -45.18 -5.45 -1.02
CA LYS A 647 -44.13 -4.46 -1.32
C LYS A 647 -43.24 -4.92 -2.46
N GLN A 648 -42.77 -3.99 -3.28
CA GLN A 648 -41.74 -4.30 -4.27
C GLN A 648 -40.42 -4.62 -3.57
N ARG A 649 -39.74 -5.66 -4.05
CA ARG A 649 -38.47 -6.17 -3.52
C ARG A 649 -37.58 -6.64 -4.66
N ALA A 650 -36.28 -6.46 -4.51
CA ALA A 650 -35.27 -7.01 -5.40
C ALA A 650 -34.70 -8.29 -4.78
N THR A 651 -34.30 -9.24 -5.63
CA THR A 651 -33.92 -10.58 -5.17
C THR A 651 -32.71 -11.13 -5.91
N LEU A 652 -31.82 -11.79 -5.17
CA LEU A 652 -30.80 -12.68 -5.72
C LEU A 652 -31.25 -14.13 -5.54
N ASN A 653 -31.37 -14.88 -6.64
CA ASN A 653 -31.85 -16.28 -6.61
C ASN A 653 -33.17 -16.48 -5.83
N GLY A 654 -34.06 -15.47 -5.88
CA GLY A 654 -35.35 -15.49 -5.19
C GLY A 654 -35.31 -15.12 -3.71
N ILE A 655 -34.16 -14.71 -3.17
CA ILE A 655 -34.05 -14.15 -1.82
C ILE A 655 -33.92 -12.63 -1.90
N SER A 656 -34.83 -11.93 -1.23
CA SER A 656 -34.68 -10.51 -0.90
C SER A 656 -34.09 -10.43 0.50
N PHE A 657 -32.86 -9.94 0.61
CA PHE A 657 -32.14 -9.98 1.88
C PHE A 657 -32.72 -8.98 2.88
N VAL A 658 -32.82 -9.42 4.13
CA VAL A 658 -33.23 -8.60 5.27
C VAL A 658 -32.04 -8.47 6.20
N ASN A 659 -31.70 -7.24 6.59
CA ASN A 659 -30.62 -7.04 7.54
C ASN A 659 -31.00 -7.62 8.92
N PRO A 660 -30.13 -8.45 9.53
CA PRO A 660 -30.42 -9.05 10.83
C PRO A 660 -30.29 -8.01 11.95
N ASP A 661 -31.12 -8.12 12.99
CA ASP A 661 -31.07 -7.22 14.16
C ASP A 661 -29.76 -7.36 14.96
N THR A 662 -29.08 -8.50 14.84
CA THR A 662 -27.76 -8.76 15.41
C THR A 662 -26.78 -8.99 14.26
N PRO A 663 -25.69 -8.18 14.14
CA PRO A 663 -24.69 -8.34 13.09
C PRO A 663 -24.13 -9.75 13.04
N ILE A 664 -23.97 -10.30 11.83
CA ILE A 664 -23.55 -11.70 11.59
C ILE A 664 -22.25 -12.01 12.34
N ARG A 665 -21.29 -11.08 12.32
CA ARG A 665 -20.01 -11.24 13.03
C ARG A 665 -20.18 -11.35 14.56
N LEU A 666 -21.01 -10.50 15.15
CA LEU A 666 -21.30 -10.56 16.59
C LEU A 666 -22.11 -11.81 16.94
N ALA A 667 -23.03 -12.21 16.05
CA ALA A 667 -23.80 -13.44 16.21
C ALA A 667 -22.89 -14.68 16.21
N ASP A 668 -21.88 -14.73 15.35
CA ASP A 668 -20.86 -15.80 15.34
C ASP A 668 -20.05 -15.81 16.64
N LEU A 669 -19.50 -14.66 17.03
CA LEU A 669 -18.66 -14.53 18.22
C LEU A 669 -19.39 -14.97 19.50
N HIS A 670 -20.69 -14.66 19.60
CA HIS A 670 -21.51 -14.95 20.78
C HIS A 670 -22.46 -16.14 20.61
N ASN A 671 -22.33 -16.90 19.53
CA ASN A 671 -23.17 -18.07 19.22
C ASN A 671 -24.69 -17.78 19.28
N VAL A 672 -25.12 -16.64 18.75
CA VAL A 672 -26.52 -16.21 18.73
C VAL A 672 -27.30 -17.02 17.71
N LYS A 673 -28.10 -17.98 18.19
CA LYS A 673 -28.92 -18.84 17.33
C LYS A 673 -30.04 -18.07 16.63
N GLY A 674 -30.20 -18.32 15.33
CA GLY A 674 -31.29 -17.76 14.53
C GLY A 674 -31.07 -16.33 14.05
N ALA A 675 -29.89 -15.73 14.31
CA ALA A 675 -29.56 -14.39 13.83
C ALA A 675 -29.43 -14.32 12.29
N TYR A 676 -29.09 -15.43 11.65
CA TYR A 676 -29.01 -15.59 10.19
C TYR A 676 -29.12 -17.08 9.82
N LYS A 677 -29.18 -17.41 8.52
CA LYS A 677 -29.21 -18.79 7.99
C LYS A 677 -28.11 -18.99 6.96
N LEU A 678 -27.53 -20.18 6.91
CA LEU A 678 -26.50 -20.59 5.94
C LEU A 678 -27.10 -21.44 4.81
N ASP A 679 -28.25 -21.02 4.27
CA ASP A 679 -29.04 -21.75 3.27
C ASP A 679 -29.19 -20.97 1.94
N PHE A 680 -28.25 -20.06 1.66
CA PHE A 680 -28.32 -19.25 0.44
C PHE A 680 -28.11 -20.15 -0.78
N PRO A 681 -28.97 -20.07 -1.81
CA PRO A 681 -28.91 -20.99 -2.94
C PRO A 681 -27.78 -20.63 -3.91
N ASP A 682 -26.92 -21.61 -4.18
CA ASP A 682 -25.84 -21.57 -5.17
C ASP A 682 -26.36 -21.34 -6.59
N LYS A 683 -27.58 -21.83 -6.90
CA LYS A 683 -28.23 -21.68 -8.20
C LYS A 683 -29.67 -21.19 -8.06
N PRO A 684 -30.28 -20.62 -9.11
CA PRO A 684 -31.65 -20.15 -9.03
C PRO A 684 -32.61 -21.31 -8.74
N LEU A 685 -33.39 -21.20 -7.67
CA LEU A 685 -34.38 -22.20 -7.29
C LEU A 685 -35.74 -21.90 -7.93
N ASP A 686 -36.46 -22.95 -8.32
CA ASP A 686 -37.86 -22.87 -8.76
C ASP A 686 -38.79 -22.80 -7.54
N ARG A 687 -38.76 -21.66 -6.85
CA ARG A 687 -39.62 -21.38 -5.70
C ARG A 687 -40.08 -19.91 -5.71
N PRO A 688 -41.23 -19.59 -5.11
CA PRO A 688 -41.65 -18.21 -4.94
C PRO A 688 -40.59 -17.38 -4.22
N PRO A 689 -40.32 -16.14 -4.67
CA PRO A 689 -39.40 -15.25 -3.99
C PRO A 689 -39.85 -14.93 -2.56
N ARG A 690 -38.90 -14.78 -1.64
CA ARG A 690 -39.19 -14.46 -0.23
C ARG A 690 -38.17 -13.50 0.36
N MET A 691 -38.58 -12.78 1.41
CA MET A 691 -37.65 -12.07 2.28
C MET A 691 -36.95 -13.07 3.21
N ASP A 692 -35.63 -12.98 3.37
CA ASP A 692 -34.87 -13.87 4.26
C ASP A 692 -33.54 -13.27 4.74
N ILE A 693 -32.97 -13.88 5.78
CA ILE A 693 -31.66 -13.55 6.38
C ILE A 693 -30.60 -14.60 5.96
N SER A 694 -30.64 -15.00 4.69
CA SER A 694 -29.89 -16.13 4.14
C SER A 694 -28.53 -15.68 3.62
N VAL A 695 -27.46 -16.34 4.05
CA VAL A 695 -26.05 -15.99 3.87
C VAL A 695 -25.34 -17.14 3.16
N ILE A 696 -24.40 -16.81 2.26
CA ILE A 696 -23.53 -17.78 1.58
C ILE A 696 -22.52 -18.34 2.58
N ASN A 697 -22.47 -19.67 2.69
CA ASN A 697 -21.49 -20.36 3.53
C ASN A 697 -20.26 -20.72 2.69
N ALA A 698 -19.29 -19.82 2.64
CA ALA A 698 -18.12 -19.96 1.80
C ALA A 698 -16.96 -20.65 2.55
N THR A 699 -16.14 -21.40 1.80
CA THR A 699 -15.02 -22.16 2.37
C THR A 699 -13.74 -21.33 2.31
N TYR A 700 -13.05 -21.19 3.45
CA TYR A 700 -11.74 -20.54 3.52
C TYR A 700 -10.73 -21.24 2.59
N LYS A 701 -9.92 -20.44 1.87
CA LYS A 701 -9.03 -20.85 0.77
C LYS A 701 -9.76 -21.52 -0.41
N GLY A 702 -11.08 -21.41 -0.49
CA GLY A 702 -11.84 -21.77 -1.68
C GLY A 702 -11.50 -20.85 -2.85
N PHE A 703 -11.48 -21.41 -4.06
CA PHE A 703 -11.39 -20.63 -5.30
C PHE A 703 -12.73 -20.76 -6.01
N ILE A 704 -13.56 -19.73 -5.97
CA ILE A 704 -14.96 -19.81 -6.39
C ILE A 704 -15.19 -19.06 -7.69
N GLU A 705 -16.21 -19.50 -8.43
CA GLU A 705 -16.76 -18.81 -9.57
C GLU A 705 -18.10 -18.18 -9.20
N VAL A 706 -18.29 -16.91 -9.51
CA VAL A 706 -19.58 -16.22 -9.37
C VAL A 706 -20.02 -15.74 -10.75
N VAL A 707 -21.13 -16.29 -11.24
CA VAL A 707 -21.78 -15.92 -12.48
C VAL A 707 -22.97 -15.03 -12.17
N LEU A 708 -22.88 -13.76 -12.52
CA LEU A 708 -23.96 -12.80 -12.41
C LEU A 708 -24.75 -12.83 -13.72
N GLN A 709 -25.98 -13.34 -13.68
CA GLN A 709 -26.87 -13.46 -14.84
C GLN A 709 -27.98 -12.42 -14.74
N ASN A 710 -27.94 -11.37 -15.58
CA ASN A 710 -28.87 -10.27 -15.50
C ASN A 710 -30.06 -10.46 -16.45
N ASN A 711 -31.21 -10.85 -15.88
CA ASN A 711 -32.51 -10.89 -16.56
C ASN A 711 -33.41 -9.69 -16.18
N ASP A 712 -32.87 -8.69 -15.46
CA ASP A 712 -33.50 -7.37 -15.32
C ASP A 712 -33.31 -6.56 -16.62
N THR A 713 -34.04 -5.45 -16.68
CA THR A 713 -34.02 -4.45 -17.75
C THR A 713 -33.02 -3.33 -17.51
N LYS A 714 -32.42 -3.27 -16.31
CA LYS A 714 -31.43 -2.25 -15.91
C LYS A 714 -30.02 -2.82 -15.91
N MET A 715 -29.05 -1.98 -16.26
CA MET A 715 -27.62 -2.23 -16.04
C MET A 715 -27.36 -2.18 -14.54
N LEU A 716 -26.67 -3.18 -14.02
CA LEU A 716 -26.38 -3.31 -12.59
C LEU A 716 -24.87 -3.41 -12.36
N SER A 717 -24.39 -2.71 -11.34
CA SER A 717 -23.01 -2.85 -10.84
C SER A 717 -23.02 -3.74 -9.60
N PHE A 718 -22.23 -4.81 -9.58
CA PHE A 718 -22.06 -5.67 -8.40
C PHE A 718 -20.73 -5.42 -7.73
N HIS A 719 -20.73 -5.35 -6.39
CA HIS A 719 -19.57 -5.12 -5.55
C HIS A 719 -19.44 -6.23 -4.50
N MET A 720 -18.19 -6.57 -4.17
CA MET A 720 -17.87 -7.51 -3.12
C MET A 720 -16.90 -6.88 -2.13
N ASP A 721 -17.35 -6.69 -0.89
CA ASP A 721 -16.51 -6.15 0.18
C ASP A 721 -15.37 -7.14 0.50
N GLY A 722 -14.22 -6.62 0.96
CA GLY A 722 -13.09 -7.44 1.44
C GLY A 722 -12.33 -8.24 0.37
N TYR A 723 -12.77 -8.21 -0.89
CA TYR A 723 -12.17 -8.97 -1.98
C TYR A 723 -11.98 -8.14 -3.24
N SER A 724 -10.97 -8.53 -4.01
CA SER A 724 -10.93 -8.29 -5.45
C SER A 724 -11.04 -9.62 -6.17
N PHE A 725 -11.65 -9.62 -7.35
CA PHE A 725 -11.95 -10.80 -8.15
C PHE A 725 -11.48 -10.61 -9.59
N PHE A 726 -11.17 -11.70 -10.28
CA PHE A 726 -10.77 -11.69 -11.68
C PHE A 726 -12.01 -11.64 -12.56
N VAL A 727 -12.16 -10.60 -13.39
CA VAL A 727 -13.26 -10.52 -14.36
C VAL A 727 -12.90 -11.35 -15.60
N VAL A 728 -13.28 -12.64 -15.57
CA VAL A 728 -12.82 -13.62 -16.55
C VAL A 728 -13.68 -13.69 -17.80
N GLY A 729 -14.95 -13.32 -17.73
CA GLY A 729 -15.81 -13.40 -18.90
C GLY A 729 -17.06 -12.56 -18.77
N MET A 730 -17.55 -12.09 -19.91
CA MET A 730 -18.85 -11.44 -20.05
C MET A 730 -19.34 -11.61 -21.48
N ASP A 731 -20.64 -11.84 -21.64
CA ASP A 731 -21.29 -11.95 -22.95
C ASP A 731 -22.79 -11.67 -22.84
N TRP A 732 -23.44 -11.48 -23.99
CA TRP A 732 -24.90 -11.40 -24.06
C TRP A 732 -25.53 -12.79 -24.02
N GLY A 733 -26.80 -12.83 -23.63
CA GLY A 733 -27.59 -14.05 -23.54
C GLY A 733 -27.50 -14.74 -22.18
N VAL A 734 -27.69 -16.05 -22.19
CA VAL A 734 -27.71 -16.88 -20.98
C VAL A 734 -26.36 -17.57 -20.84
N TRP A 735 -25.77 -17.49 -19.66
CA TRP A 735 -24.56 -18.23 -19.33
C TRP A 735 -24.83 -19.74 -19.30
N THR A 736 -23.90 -20.50 -19.87
CA THR A 736 -23.88 -21.96 -19.88
C THR A 736 -22.45 -22.43 -19.64
N GLU A 737 -22.26 -23.66 -19.17
CA GLU A 737 -20.94 -24.19 -18.81
C GLU A 737 -19.91 -24.13 -19.97
N ASP A 738 -20.36 -24.27 -21.22
CA ASP A 738 -19.50 -24.17 -22.41
C ASP A 738 -18.88 -22.77 -22.60
N LYS A 739 -19.47 -21.73 -21.99
CA LYS A 739 -18.94 -20.37 -22.03
C LYS A 739 -17.63 -20.21 -21.26
N LYS A 740 -17.27 -21.15 -20.37
CA LYS A 740 -15.95 -21.16 -19.72
C LYS A 740 -14.80 -21.20 -20.72
N SER A 741 -15.04 -21.74 -21.93
CA SER A 741 -14.04 -21.74 -23.01
C SER A 741 -13.68 -20.34 -23.53
N SER A 742 -14.52 -19.32 -23.29
CA SER A 742 -14.25 -17.93 -23.66
C SER A 742 -13.60 -17.11 -22.55
N TYR A 743 -13.31 -17.72 -21.40
CA TYR A 743 -12.74 -17.01 -20.26
C TYR A 743 -11.32 -16.53 -20.52
N ASN A 744 -11.05 -15.30 -20.09
CA ASN A 744 -9.72 -14.78 -19.96
C ASN A 744 -9.07 -15.37 -18.69
N ASN A 745 -8.30 -16.42 -18.89
CA ASN A 745 -7.59 -17.16 -17.84
C ASN A 745 -6.12 -16.73 -17.68
N TRP A 746 -5.73 -15.61 -18.30
CA TRP A 746 -4.35 -15.13 -18.34
C TRP A 746 -4.15 -13.74 -17.74
N ASP A 747 -4.84 -12.74 -18.30
CA ASP A 747 -4.64 -11.32 -17.98
C ASP A 747 -5.93 -10.59 -17.61
N ALA A 748 -6.90 -11.32 -17.02
CA ALA A 748 -8.14 -10.72 -16.52
C ALA A 748 -7.82 -9.65 -15.48
N ILE A 749 -8.47 -8.49 -15.63
CA ILE A 749 -8.33 -7.41 -14.67
C ILE A 749 -8.95 -7.82 -13.32
N SER A 750 -8.19 -7.64 -12.25
CA SER A 750 -8.71 -7.77 -10.89
C SER A 750 -9.46 -6.50 -10.50
N ARG A 751 -10.67 -6.68 -9.96
CA ARG A 751 -11.67 -5.63 -9.70
C ARG A 751 -12.44 -5.93 -8.42
N CYS A 752 -13.05 -4.92 -7.82
CA CYS A 752 -13.99 -5.10 -6.70
C CYS A 752 -15.43 -4.78 -7.09
N THR A 753 -15.63 -4.07 -8.21
CA THR A 753 -16.95 -3.75 -8.75
C THR A 753 -17.03 -4.15 -10.23
N VAL A 754 -18.11 -4.81 -10.65
CA VAL A 754 -18.28 -5.25 -12.04
C VAL A 754 -19.67 -4.95 -12.58
N GLU A 755 -19.73 -4.53 -13.83
CA GLU A 755 -20.97 -4.31 -14.54
C GLU A 755 -21.59 -5.61 -15.06
N VAL A 756 -22.92 -5.66 -15.06
CA VAL A 756 -23.72 -6.76 -15.60
C VAL A 756 -24.85 -6.17 -16.44
N TYR A 757 -24.73 -6.27 -17.76
CA TYR A 757 -25.65 -5.64 -18.70
C TYR A 757 -27.01 -6.36 -18.79
N PRO A 758 -28.11 -5.65 -19.09
CA PRO A 758 -29.43 -6.25 -19.27
C PRO A 758 -29.43 -7.35 -20.33
N GLY A 759 -29.88 -8.55 -19.98
CA GLY A 759 -29.89 -9.69 -20.90
C GLY A 759 -28.52 -10.30 -21.17
N GLY A 760 -27.50 -9.95 -20.38
CA GLY A 760 -26.16 -10.54 -20.43
C GLY A 760 -25.75 -11.18 -19.11
N TRP A 761 -24.51 -11.65 -19.08
CA TRP A 761 -23.88 -12.22 -17.89
C TRP A 761 -22.44 -11.75 -17.75
N THR A 762 -21.97 -11.74 -16.51
CA THR A 762 -20.57 -11.50 -16.15
C THR A 762 -20.11 -12.56 -15.16
N ALA A 763 -18.96 -13.18 -15.42
CA ALA A 763 -18.38 -14.21 -14.58
C ALA A 763 -17.08 -13.71 -13.96
N VAL A 764 -16.94 -13.93 -12.66
CA VAL A 764 -15.77 -13.55 -11.88
C VAL A 764 -15.21 -14.74 -11.10
N LEU A 765 -13.90 -14.79 -10.92
CA LEU A 765 -13.23 -15.77 -10.07
C LEU A 765 -12.70 -15.09 -8.81
N VAL A 766 -12.96 -15.68 -7.64
CA VAL A 766 -12.63 -15.12 -6.32
C VAL A 766 -11.78 -16.12 -5.54
N SER A 767 -10.65 -15.65 -5.01
CA SER A 767 -9.82 -16.41 -4.07
C SER A 767 -10.25 -16.06 -2.65
N LEU A 768 -10.82 -17.00 -1.90
CA LEU A 768 -11.42 -16.77 -0.59
C LEU A 768 -10.39 -16.89 0.55
N ASP A 769 -9.42 -15.98 0.58
CA ASP A 769 -8.30 -15.96 1.54
C ASP A 769 -8.45 -14.97 2.70
N ASN A 770 -9.51 -14.17 2.70
CA ASN A 770 -9.84 -13.20 3.75
C ASN A 770 -10.98 -13.70 4.69
N VAL A 771 -10.61 -14.19 5.88
CA VAL A 771 -11.59 -14.69 6.88
C VAL A 771 -12.48 -13.54 7.36
N GLY A 772 -13.78 -13.78 7.46
CA GLY A 772 -14.73 -12.77 7.91
C GLY A 772 -16.12 -12.92 7.30
N VAL A 773 -16.90 -11.84 7.40
CA VAL A 773 -18.23 -11.74 6.81
C VAL A 773 -18.23 -10.57 5.84
N TRP A 774 -18.44 -10.85 4.55
CA TRP A 774 -18.24 -9.90 3.46
C TRP A 774 -19.50 -9.75 2.64
N ASN A 775 -19.93 -8.52 2.38
CA ASN A 775 -21.16 -8.26 1.62
C ASN A 775 -20.91 -8.47 0.12
N LEU A 776 -21.88 -9.08 -0.55
CA LEU A 776 -22.00 -9.13 -2.00
C LEU A 776 -23.30 -8.43 -2.37
N ARG A 777 -23.20 -7.25 -2.98
CA ARG A 777 -24.36 -6.39 -3.26
C ARG A 777 -24.32 -5.80 -4.65
N VAL A 778 -25.47 -5.27 -5.06
CA VAL A 778 -25.53 -4.32 -6.14
C VAL A 778 -25.24 -2.90 -5.61
N GLU A 779 -24.47 -2.10 -6.34
CA GLU A 779 -24.15 -0.70 -5.99
C GLU A 779 -25.27 0.27 -6.40
N ASN A 780 -26.20 -0.17 -7.26
CA ASN A 780 -27.42 0.58 -7.55
C ASN A 780 -28.27 0.69 -6.27
N LEU A 781 -28.26 1.86 -5.63
CA LEU A 781 -28.90 2.08 -4.33
C LEU A 781 -30.42 1.80 -4.35
N ASP A 782 -31.08 2.03 -5.49
CA ASP A 782 -32.51 1.70 -5.66
C ASP A 782 -32.76 0.19 -5.55
N ARG A 783 -31.84 -0.63 -6.05
CA ARG A 783 -31.92 -2.08 -5.97
C ARG A 783 -31.42 -2.59 -4.63
N TRP A 784 -30.33 -2.05 -4.11
CA TRP A 784 -29.79 -2.42 -2.80
C TRP A 784 -30.82 -2.19 -1.69
N TYR A 785 -31.46 -1.02 -1.65
CA TYR A 785 -32.53 -0.70 -0.69
C TYR A 785 -33.68 -1.71 -0.70
N LEU A 786 -33.99 -2.28 -1.87
CA LEU A 786 -35.03 -3.27 -2.04
C LEU A 786 -34.61 -4.71 -1.66
N GLY A 787 -33.39 -4.90 -1.14
CA GLY A 787 -32.86 -6.17 -0.61
C GLY A 787 -31.96 -6.94 -1.57
N HIS A 788 -31.37 -6.27 -2.55
CA HIS A 788 -30.53 -6.88 -3.59
C HIS A 788 -29.08 -7.09 -3.13
N GLU A 789 -28.90 -7.86 -2.06
CA GLU A 789 -27.61 -8.16 -1.46
C GLU A 789 -27.61 -9.57 -0.83
N THR A 790 -26.44 -10.03 -0.42
CA THR A 790 -26.24 -11.15 0.51
C THR A 790 -24.88 -11.00 1.16
N TYR A 791 -24.51 -11.90 2.06
CA TYR A 791 -23.18 -11.93 2.68
C TYR A 791 -22.52 -13.28 2.42
N MET A 792 -21.19 -13.28 2.30
CA MET A 792 -20.36 -14.47 2.36
C MET A 792 -19.74 -14.58 3.74
N ARG A 793 -20.03 -15.66 4.44
CA ARG A 793 -19.40 -16.01 5.71
C ARG A 793 -18.27 -16.98 5.44
N ILE A 794 -17.06 -16.61 5.86
CA ILE A 794 -15.82 -17.34 5.60
C ILE A 794 -15.10 -17.55 6.92
N ILE A 795 -14.98 -18.80 7.34
CA ILE A 795 -14.33 -19.16 8.62
C ILE A 795 -13.17 -20.12 8.35
N ASN A 796 -12.08 -19.97 9.11
CA ASN A 796 -11.02 -20.98 9.17
C ASN A 796 -11.38 -22.04 10.23
N PRO A 797 -11.76 -23.28 9.84
CA PRO A 797 -12.17 -24.29 10.79
C PRO A 797 -11.00 -24.90 11.58
N GLU A 798 -9.77 -24.77 11.11
CA GLU A 798 -8.59 -25.44 11.68
C GLU A 798 -8.00 -24.72 12.90
N GLU A 799 -8.30 -23.43 13.07
CA GLU A 799 -7.65 -22.58 14.08
C GLU A 799 -8.64 -22.00 15.10
N ASN A 800 -9.86 -22.54 15.20
CA ASN A 800 -10.91 -22.03 16.09
C ASN A 800 -11.16 -20.49 15.98
N GLY A 801 -10.82 -19.87 14.84
CA GLY A 801 -10.98 -18.43 14.59
C GLY A 801 -9.77 -17.55 14.94
N GLU A 802 -8.60 -18.09 15.29
CA GLU A 802 -7.40 -17.30 15.64
C GLU A 802 -6.86 -16.42 14.48
N THR A 803 -7.15 -16.75 13.21
CA THR A 803 -6.81 -15.89 12.05
C THR A 803 -7.61 -14.60 11.97
N GLU A 804 -8.74 -14.49 12.65
CA GLU A 804 -9.61 -13.32 12.58
C GLU A 804 -9.41 -12.44 13.80
N MET A 805 -9.29 -11.12 13.60
CA MET A 805 -9.00 -10.19 14.69
C MET A 805 -10.09 -10.19 15.76
N ALA A 806 -9.66 -10.04 17.02
CA ALA A 806 -10.54 -9.83 18.15
C ALA A 806 -11.36 -8.52 17.96
N PRO A 807 -12.61 -8.46 18.45
CA PRO A 807 -13.37 -7.22 18.42
C PRO A 807 -12.65 -6.12 19.22
N PRO A 808 -12.66 -4.86 18.75
CA PRO A 808 -12.04 -3.76 19.47
C PRO A 808 -12.82 -3.45 20.76
N ASP A 809 -12.15 -2.85 21.76
CA ASP A 809 -12.75 -2.55 23.08
C ASP A 809 -13.98 -1.65 23.02
N ASN A 810 -14.12 -0.85 21.96
CA ASN A 810 -15.23 0.06 21.70
C ASN A 810 -16.35 -0.56 20.84
N VAL A 811 -16.32 -1.86 20.57
CA VAL A 811 -17.36 -2.56 19.80
C VAL A 811 -18.75 -2.30 20.39
N ARG A 812 -19.72 -2.05 19.50
CA ARG A 812 -21.10 -1.77 19.86
C ARG A 812 -21.94 -3.04 19.75
N TYR A 813 -22.80 -3.25 20.73
CA TYR A 813 -23.69 -4.40 20.79
C TYR A 813 -25.14 -3.98 20.56
N CYS A 814 -25.83 -4.72 19.70
CA CYS A 814 -27.25 -4.50 19.35
C CYS A 814 -28.00 -5.83 19.22
N GLY A 815 -29.30 -5.75 18.94
CA GLY A 815 -30.17 -6.93 18.82
C GLY A 815 -30.15 -7.80 20.07
N ALA A 816 -29.96 -9.11 19.89
CA ALA A 816 -29.91 -10.08 20.99
C ALA A 816 -28.74 -9.84 21.97
N LEU A 817 -27.74 -9.06 21.56
CA LEU A 817 -26.54 -8.80 22.35
C LEU A 817 -26.54 -7.42 23.02
N GLN A 818 -27.60 -6.62 22.89
CA GLN A 818 -27.67 -5.27 23.47
C GLN A 818 -27.32 -5.23 24.97
N GLY A 819 -27.62 -6.30 25.73
CA GLY A 819 -27.27 -6.44 27.15
C GLY A 819 -25.77 -6.51 27.46
N LEU A 820 -24.91 -6.79 26.47
CA LEU A 820 -23.45 -6.79 26.60
C LEU A 820 -22.83 -5.39 26.42
N GLN A 821 -23.63 -4.39 26.06
CA GLN A 821 -23.13 -3.03 25.88
C GLN A 821 -22.59 -2.48 27.20
N LYS A 822 -21.27 -2.38 27.30
CA LYS A 822 -20.61 -1.66 28.39
C LYS A 822 -20.97 -0.18 28.22
N TYR A 823 -21.81 0.33 29.12
CA TYR A 823 -21.94 1.77 29.30
C TYR A 823 -20.67 2.25 29.99
N THR A 824 -19.84 3.02 29.29
CA THR A 824 -18.89 3.90 29.96
C THR A 824 -19.71 4.87 30.80
N SER A 825 -19.89 4.52 32.07
CA SER A 825 -20.42 5.47 33.03
C SER A 825 -19.48 6.68 33.01
N LYS A 826 -19.95 7.82 32.50
CA LYS A 826 -19.38 9.14 32.82
C LYS A 826 -19.67 9.48 34.29
N ILE A 827 -19.46 8.53 35.20
CA ILE A 827 -19.66 8.65 36.64
C ILE A 827 -18.46 7.98 37.34
N SER A 828 -17.27 8.55 37.17
CA SER A 828 -16.18 8.36 38.14
C SER A 828 -15.18 9.52 38.14
N ASN A 829 -15.04 10.27 37.04
CA ASN A 829 -14.28 11.54 37.05
C ASN A 829 -15.00 12.70 37.75
N ALA A 830 -16.30 12.57 38.07
CA ALA A 830 -17.02 13.52 38.91
C ALA A 830 -16.89 13.22 40.42
N ILE A 831 -16.55 11.98 40.81
CA ILE A 831 -16.42 11.61 42.23
C ILE A 831 -15.02 11.91 42.76
N LEU A 832 -13.99 11.88 41.90
CA LEU A 832 -12.64 12.29 42.29
C LEU A 832 -12.47 13.82 42.38
N SER A 833 -13.21 14.62 41.60
CA SER A 833 -13.16 16.09 41.69
C SER A 833 -13.96 16.67 42.87
N LEU A 834 -15.00 15.96 43.35
CA LEU A 834 -15.72 16.34 44.57
C LEU A 834 -14.90 16.09 45.84
N SER A 835 -13.98 15.11 45.83
CA SER A 835 -13.12 14.83 46.99
C SER A 835 -12.01 15.87 47.17
N SER A 836 -11.42 16.40 46.09
CA SER A 836 -10.33 17.38 46.18
C SER A 836 -10.84 18.79 46.54
N LEU A 837 -12.06 19.14 46.12
CA LEU A 837 -12.73 20.38 46.50
C LEU A 837 -13.20 20.39 47.96
N PHE A 838 -13.60 19.24 48.51
CA PHE A 838 -13.95 19.13 49.94
C PHE A 838 -12.72 19.22 50.86
N VAL A 839 -11.60 18.61 50.46
CA VAL A 839 -10.34 18.64 51.24
C VAL A 839 -9.70 20.03 51.21
N THR A 840 -9.77 20.75 50.09
CA THR A 840 -9.28 22.14 50.01
C THR A 840 -10.15 23.12 50.80
N TRP A 841 -11.48 22.93 50.84
CA TRP A 841 -12.37 23.74 51.70
C TRP A 841 -12.17 23.45 53.20
N LEU A 842 -11.92 22.20 53.60
CA LEU A 842 -11.61 21.85 55.00
C LEU A 842 -10.26 22.46 55.44
N ILE A 843 -9.24 22.48 54.59
CA ILE A 843 -7.94 23.10 54.92
C ILE A 843 -8.07 24.62 55.05
N ILE A 844 -8.88 25.28 54.22
CA ILE A 844 -9.11 26.73 54.31
C ILE A 844 -9.90 27.09 55.59
N ILE A 845 -10.86 26.26 56.02
CA ILE A 845 -11.59 26.46 57.28
C ILE A 845 -10.69 26.19 58.50
N PHE A 846 -9.78 25.22 58.44
CA PHE A 846 -8.80 24.97 59.52
C PHE A 846 -7.71 26.06 59.62
N VAL A 847 -7.29 26.66 58.51
CA VAL A 847 -6.32 27.77 58.52
C VAL A 847 -6.98 29.11 58.94
N ALA A 848 -8.26 29.31 58.63
CA ALA A 848 -9.02 30.48 59.07
C ALA A 848 -9.47 30.42 60.55
N SER A 849 -9.73 29.22 61.09
CA SER A 849 -10.07 29.02 62.51
C SER A 849 -8.84 28.93 63.43
N GLY A 850 -7.65 28.62 62.91
CA GLY A 850 -6.38 28.66 63.64
C GLY A 850 -5.80 30.08 63.87
N ARG A 851 -6.28 31.10 63.16
CA ARG A 851 -5.83 32.50 63.32
C ARG A 851 -6.71 33.37 64.24
N GLN A 852 -7.80 32.82 64.80
CA GLN A 852 -8.58 33.49 65.85
C GLN A 852 -8.32 32.97 67.28
N LEU A 853 -7.48 31.95 67.44
CA LEU A 853 -7.08 31.40 68.75
C LEU A 853 -5.67 31.79 69.22
N LEU A 854 -4.92 32.58 68.44
CA LEU A 854 -3.60 33.13 68.83
C LEU A 854 -3.62 34.65 69.14
N LEU A 855 -4.81 35.26 69.26
CA LEU A 855 -4.99 36.69 69.59
C LEU A 855 -5.90 36.92 70.82
N ARG A 856 -6.06 35.92 71.67
CA ARG A 856 -6.69 36.04 73.00
C ARG A 856 -5.86 35.35 74.08
N TYR A 857 -4.61 35.77 74.25
CA TYR A 857 -3.88 35.65 75.52
C TYR A 857 -2.70 36.64 75.60
N ILE A 858 -2.94 37.91 75.31
CA ILE A 858 -2.18 39.02 75.87
C ILE A 858 -3.20 40.12 76.18
N HIS A 859 -3.96 39.97 77.29
CA HIS A 859 -4.63 41.03 78.07
C HIS A 859 -5.38 40.41 79.28
N SER A 860 -4.64 39.86 80.24
CA SER A 860 -4.86 40.03 81.70
C SER A 860 -3.75 39.28 82.44
N TRP A 861 -2.90 40.02 83.16
CA TRP A 861 -1.90 39.47 84.07
C TRP A 861 -2.59 38.84 85.30
N GLY A 862 -2.13 37.69 85.76
CA GLY A 862 -2.61 37.00 86.96
C GLY A 862 -2.39 35.50 86.87
#